data_AF-G0QLD3-F1
#
_entry.id   AF-G0QLD3-F1
#
_cell.length_a   1.000
_cell.length_b   1.000
_cell.length_c   1.000
_cell.angle_alpha   90.00
_cell.angle_beta   90.00
_cell.angle_gamma   90.00
#
_symmetry.space_group_name_H-M   'P 1'
#
loop_
_entity.id
_entity.type
_entity.pdbx_description
1 polymer ?
#
loop_
_entity_poly.entity_id
_entity_poly.type
_entity_poly.pdbx_seq_one_letter_code
_entity_poly.pdbx_strand_id
1 'polypeptide(L)'
;MMNLYSLTLLQPTCIVKAIYGNFSGPKAQELAVAKGKILEILSPDEETGKLKTVHSEEVFGLIRTISTFRLPGFKKDYIIIGSDSGRIVILNYNKKKGEFEKLHQETYGKTGCRRIVPGQYIAVDPKGRVCMIAALEKQKFVFILNRENDKLTISSPLEAHKSHTICYDICGIDVGYENAQFACIECDYGEKDQKDSPMNNGIIQKQLTIYELDFGLNHVVKKSSENVPESAHLLISIPGGQEGPGGVVIVCEDFLIYKGTKGERICQFPKRFSADTNSKIMINTFGFHKQKEFFFFLLQTELGDLFKLEIQSTKDDVHSISLQYFDSIPPSISICVMRNGYLFAACEKGNHLLYRFKSIGEKEANSVRTDSTQDQKMPVLFIPRKLKNLQQVDQLENLSAISDIKVSDLTGEGHPQIYTLCSAGYRSSLRILRHGLQVNEVAASRLPGVPTGIWTIKSRYDENFSKYIILSFSKQTLVLSISDRVQQVTDSGIDLNKQTIHANLLEDNAIIQVMPDGFRHIRVDKRVQQLKTEGKIVKAVSNQKQIAISLQGGDIIYFELDYAGQLIEVAKTNLQEEIECMDIGEVPFGRQKSKFLSVGCSDHSVRILSLENDTCLQKISIQALPGIAENVSLIEMKRGSGLEQEAEQYQLYLYVGLKNGILLRASVDQITGSLSDTRTRVLSGAPVRTCKYQVQGQPALLALKLIHKTEVDDIPGSLHAHKGKLLAGCGTFLRYYDIGKKKLLKKSEVKGLQSPINGIQTFGDRIFVSMVGDAVHIMKHKQKEQTFYEVCDDVLPRWMSAFQVLDYSTYIGGDKFENMFVCRIPQNAEEEMDENPMSYKLRWESGYLNGAPYKTEQICQFYVGEVVTTFQKACLVSTGNECIIYGTSMGSIGAFYPFQTKEDIDFFVHLEMYLRIDVLPLAGRDHVMFRAFYGPVKSVIDGDLCEQFMRIGQGKQKVLAEEMERTPAEVHKKLDEIRNKIL
;
A
#
# COMPACT_ATOMS: atom_id res chain seq x y z
N MET A 1 8.49 -3.86 32.49
CA MET A 1 7.45 -3.04 31.82
C MET A 1 7.51 -3.31 30.33
N MET A 2 6.37 -3.24 29.63
CA MET A 2 6.31 -3.39 28.18
C MET A 2 6.92 -2.15 27.52
N ASN A 3 7.82 -2.34 26.55
CA ASN A 3 8.34 -1.26 25.70
C ASN A 3 8.25 -1.71 24.24
N LEU A 4 7.89 -0.78 23.36
CA LEU A 4 7.66 -1.03 21.94
C LEU A 4 8.68 -0.28 21.07
N TYR A 5 9.05 -0.89 19.95
CA TYR A 5 9.73 -0.24 18.83
C TYR A 5 8.70 -0.03 17.71
N SER A 6 8.52 1.21 17.25
CA SER A 6 7.62 1.52 16.12
C SER A 6 8.41 1.51 14.81
N LEU A 7 7.92 0.82 13.78
CA LEU A 7 8.53 0.79 12.45
C LEU A 7 7.47 0.82 11.36
N THR A 8 7.61 1.70 10.37
CA THR A 8 6.71 1.78 9.21
C THR A 8 7.21 0.86 8.09
N LEU A 9 6.47 -0.22 7.81
CA LEU A 9 6.81 -1.26 6.83
C LEU A 9 6.45 -0.85 5.40
N LEU A 10 5.30 -0.21 5.24
CA LEU A 10 4.88 0.50 4.02
C LEU A 10 4.50 1.92 4.41
N GLN A 11 5.18 2.87 3.79
CA GLN A 11 5.01 4.29 4.03
C GLN A 11 3.68 4.82 3.47
N PRO A 12 3.22 6.01 3.92
CA PRO A 12 2.04 6.68 3.38
C PRO A 12 1.95 6.63 1.86
N THR A 13 0.74 6.35 1.37
CA THR A 13 0.47 6.34 -0.08
C THR A 13 -0.50 7.44 -0.50
N CYS A 14 -1.37 7.93 0.40
CA CYS A 14 -2.22 9.09 0.17
C CYS A 14 -1.43 10.39 -0.07
N ILE A 15 -1.78 11.15 -1.11
CA ILE A 15 -1.19 12.45 -1.42
C ILE A 15 -2.12 13.58 -0.96
N VAL A 16 -1.63 14.43 -0.05
CA VAL A 16 -2.32 15.63 0.48
C VAL A 16 -2.17 16.83 -0.45
N LYS A 17 -1.00 16.98 -1.09
CA LYS A 17 -0.74 18.04 -2.08
C LYS A 17 0.31 17.57 -3.09
N ALA A 18 0.15 17.94 -4.35
CA ALA A 18 1.17 17.77 -5.39
C ALA A 18 1.50 19.13 -6.04
N ILE A 19 2.79 19.35 -6.33
CA ILE A 19 3.30 20.51 -7.08
C ILE A 19 4.30 20.04 -8.15
N TYR A 20 4.38 20.76 -9.26
CA TYR A 20 5.25 20.46 -10.40
C TYR A 20 6.39 21.48 -10.50
N GLY A 21 7.61 21.03 -10.78
CA GLY A 21 8.80 21.89 -10.85
C GLY A 21 10.02 21.20 -11.45
N ASN A 22 11.18 21.81 -11.24
CA ASN A 22 12.50 21.37 -11.71
C ASN A 22 13.41 21.30 -10.49
N PHE A 23 13.20 20.28 -9.67
CA PHE A 23 13.73 20.18 -8.30
C PHE A 23 15.12 19.55 -8.26
N SER A 24 15.47 18.66 -9.20
CA SER A 24 16.84 18.14 -9.35
C SER A 24 17.77 19.09 -10.10
N GLY A 25 17.26 19.86 -11.07
CA GLY A 25 18.08 20.65 -11.98
C GLY A 25 17.31 21.21 -13.18
N PRO A 26 17.99 21.96 -14.07
CA PRO A 26 17.34 22.63 -15.20
C PRO A 26 16.64 21.64 -16.13
N LYS A 27 15.35 21.89 -16.43
CA LYS A 27 14.46 21.06 -17.26
C LYS A 27 14.07 19.68 -16.68
N ALA A 28 14.37 19.38 -15.41
CA ALA A 28 14.12 18.05 -14.85
C ALA A 28 12.65 17.60 -14.82
N GLN A 29 11.69 18.55 -14.74
CA GLN A 29 10.25 18.29 -14.85
C GLN A 29 9.70 17.17 -13.96
N GLU A 30 9.74 17.43 -12.66
CA GLU A 30 9.41 16.50 -11.58
C GLU A 30 8.16 16.95 -10.82
N LEU A 31 7.60 16.03 -10.03
CA LEU A 31 6.48 16.25 -9.13
C LEU A 31 7.00 16.13 -7.70
N ALA A 32 6.80 17.14 -6.86
CA ALA A 32 6.97 17.00 -5.42
C ALA A 32 5.59 16.75 -4.79
N VAL A 33 5.47 15.68 -4.00
CA VAL A 33 4.22 15.24 -3.39
C VAL A 33 4.36 15.16 -1.88
N ALA A 34 3.41 15.77 -1.17
CA ALA A 34 3.30 15.68 0.28
C ALA A 34 2.31 14.56 0.65
N LYS A 35 2.76 13.59 1.44
CA LYS A 35 1.97 12.44 1.90
C LYS A 35 1.82 12.47 3.42
N GLY A 36 1.23 13.55 3.94
CA GLY A 36 1.08 13.78 5.38
C GLY A 36 2.42 14.05 6.06
N LYS A 37 3.07 12.99 6.58
CA LYS A 37 4.37 13.04 7.26
C LYS A 37 5.60 12.91 6.34
N ILE A 38 5.40 12.66 5.03
CA ILE A 38 6.48 12.45 4.04
C ILE A 38 6.47 13.50 2.94
N LEU A 39 7.67 13.90 2.51
CA LEU A 39 7.90 14.60 1.24
C LEU A 39 8.64 13.68 0.27
N GLU A 40 8.11 13.54 -0.94
CA GLU A 40 8.64 12.67 -1.99
C GLU A 40 8.74 13.42 -3.33
N ILE A 41 9.78 13.11 -4.12
CA ILE A 41 9.92 13.58 -5.51
C ILE A 41 9.68 12.38 -6.44
N LEU A 42 8.78 12.55 -7.39
CA LEU A 42 8.51 11.61 -8.48
C LEU A 42 8.95 12.24 -9.82
N SER A 43 9.46 11.42 -10.73
CA SER A 43 9.71 11.80 -12.13
C SER A 43 9.07 10.79 -13.07
N PRO A 44 8.43 11.20 -14.17
CA PRO A 44 8.14 10.29 -15.27
C PRO A 44 9.45 9.87 -15.94
N ASP A 45 9.63 8.57 -16.12
CA ASP A 45 10.76 7.97 -16.83
C ASP A 45 10.71 8.30 -18.33
N GLU A 46 11.88 8.55 -18.94
CA GLU A 46 11.96 9.01 -20.33
C GLU A 46 11.71 7.88 -21.34
N GLU A 47 12.04 6.63 -21.00
CA GLU A 47 11.83 5.46 -21.87
C GLU A 47 10.44 4.84 -21.70
N THR A 48 10.04 4.54 -20.46
CA THR A 48 8.78 3.81 -20.18
C THR A 48 7.58 4.72 -19.93
N GLY A 49 7.79 6.00 -19.62
CA GLY A 49 6.73 6.94 -19.24
C GLY A 49 6.10 6.67 -17.86
N LYS A 50 6.64 5.73 -17.07
CA LYS A 50 6.15 5.41 -15.72
C LYS A 50 6.69 6.37 -14.66
N LEU A 51 5.97 6.55 -13.56
CA LEU A 51 6.44 7.34 -12.42
C LEU A 51 7.46 6.55 -11.60
N LYS A 52 8.63 7.16 -11.40
CA LYS A 52 9.71 6.66 -10.54
C LYS A 52 9.95 7.63 -9.38
N THR A 53 10.03 7.09 -8.16
CA THR A 53 10.53 7.83 -6.99
C THR A 53 12.00 8.20 -7.18
N VAL A 54 12.29 9.50 -7.09
CA VAL A 54 13.64 10.08 -7.16
C VAL A 54 14.24 10.20 -5.75
N HIS A 55 13.42 10.60 -4.77
CA HIS A 55 13.79 10.69 -3.36
C HIS A 55 12.54 10.68 -2.47
N SER A 56 12.63 10.17 -1.24
CA SER A 56 11.52 10.13 -0.27
C SER A 56 12.02 10.20 1.18
N GLU A 57 11.50 11.15 1.95
CA GLU A 57 12.01 11.52 3.28
C GLU A 57 10.86 11.83 4.26
N GLU A 58 10.90 11.24 5.46
CA GLU A 58 9.96 11.56 6.54
C GLU A 58 10.38 12.84 7.26
N VAL A 59 9.42 13.74 7.47
CA VAL A 59 9.67 15.11 7.96
C VAL A 59 9.37 15.30 9.45
N PHE A 60 8.93 14.23 10.13
CA PHE A 60 8.41 14.16 11.51
C PHE A 60 7.56 15.36 11.92
N GLY A 61 6.59 15.69 11.07
CA GLY A 61 5.66 16.80 11.22
C GLY A 61 4.57 16.69 10.15
N LEU A 62 3.44 17.35 10.36
CA LEU A 62 2.33 17.31 9.39
C LEU A 62 2.54 18.37 8.31
N ILE A 63 2.73 17.95 7.06
CA ILE A 63 2.75 18.86 5.90
C ILE A 63 1.31 19.26 5.57
N ARG A 64 0.95 20.50 5.87
CA ARG A 64 -0.38 21.07 5.60
C ARG A 64 -0.49 21.61 4.18
N THR A 65 0.59 22.24 3.68
CA THR A 65 0.67 22.74 2.31
C THR A 65 2.12 22.84 1.83
N ILE A 66 2.32 22.73 0.52
CA ILE A 66 3.59 22.97 -0.16
C ILE A 66 3.39 23.86 -1.38
N SER A 67 4.37 24.70 -1.67
CA SER A 67 4.39 25.54 -2.88
C SER A 67 5.77 25.52 -3.54
N THR A 68 5.79 25.75 -4.86
CA THR A 68 7.02 25.82 -5.67
C THR A 68 7.32 27.27 -6.03
N PHE A 69 8.59 27.66 -6.06
CA PHE A 69 9.00 28.98 -6.56
C PHE A 69 10.40 28.98 -7.16
N ARG A 70 10.71 30.07 -7.87
CA ARG A 70 11.98 30.29 -8.55
C ARG A 70 12.39 31.76 -8.47
N LEU A 71 13.57 32.02 -7.91
CA LEU A 71 14.15 33.37 -7.93
C LEU A 71 14.50 33.82 -9.36
N PRO A 72 14.40 35.12 -9.69
CA PRO A 72 14.83 35.66 -10.97
C PRO A 72 16.27 35.25 -11.35
N GLY A 73 16.41 34.72 -12.56
CA GLY A 73 17.69 34.25 -13.12
C GLY A 73 18.18 32.89 -12.63
N PHE A 74 17.53 32.26 -11.63
CA PHE A 74 17.80 30.87 -11.28
C PHE A 74 17.14 29.89 -12.26
N LYS A 75 17.71 28.68 -12.36
CA LYS A 75 17.29 27.65 -13.34
C LYS A 75 16.59 26.44 -12.70
N LYS A 76 16.46 26.45 -11.37
CA LYS A 76 15.99 25.37 -10.50
C LYS A 76 14.82 25.90 -9.66
N ASP A 77 13.90 25.01 -9.30
CA ASP A 77 12.76 25.35 -8.43
C ASP A 77 13.03 24.90 -6.99
N TYR A 78 12.57 25.69 -6.03
CA TYR A 78 12.61 25.39 -4.59
C TYR A 78 11.22 25.00 -4.08
N ILE A 79 11.18 24.34 -2.92
CA ILE A 79 9.96 23.95 -2.23
C ILE A 79 9.84 24.76 -0.93
N ILE A 80 8.70 25.43 -0.73
CA ILE A 80 8.31 26.03 0.56
C ILE A 80 7.31 25.09 1.25
N ILE A 81 7.53 24.81 2.53
CA ILE A 81 6.65 23.97 3.36
C ILE A 81 5.91 24.83 4.41
N GLY A 82 4.59 24.64 4.47
CA GLY A 82 3.76 25.00 5.63
C GLY A 82 3.41 23.73 6.40
N SER A 83 3.84 23.66 7.66
CA SER A 83 3.66 22.48 8.53
C SER A 83 3.04 22.85 9.89
N ASP A 84 2.84 21.85 10.74
CA ASP A 84 2.45 22.05 12.14
C ASP A 84 3.59 22.55 13.05
N SER A 85 4.75 22.94 12.50
CA SER A 85 5.90 23.38 13.31
C SER A 85 5.79 24.79 13.89
N GLY A 86 4.95 25.66 13.31
CA GLY A 86 5.01 27.11 13.57
C GLY A 86 6.23 27.80 12.95
N ARG A 87 6.89 27.12 12.00
CA ARG A 87 8.04 27.59 11.22
C ARG A 87 7.74 27.47 9.72
N ILE A 88 8.36 28.34 8.92
CA ILE A 88 8.38 28.24 7.45
C ILE A 88 9.71 27.66 7.03
N VAL A 89 9.69 26.65 6.16
CA VAL A 89 10.91 25.95 5.71
C VAL A 89 11.04 26.06 4.20
N ILE A 90 12.25 26.35 3.72
CA ILE A 90 12.58 26.32 2.29
C ILE A 90 13.64 25.25 2.02
N LEU A 91 13.34 24.36 1.06
CA LEU A 91 14.16 23.20 0.71
C LEU A 91 14.72 23.27 -0.72
N ASN A 92 15.88 22.63 -0.88
CA ASN A 92 16.60 22.44 -2.14
C ASN A 92 16.98 20.96 -2.29
N TYR A 93 16.40 20.22 -3.24
CA TYR A 93 16.77 18.81 -3.43
C TYR A 93 18.13 18.67 -4.11
N ASN A 94 19.11 18.01 -3.48
CA ASN A 94 20.46 17.85 -4.04
C ASN A 94 20.64 16.47 -4.68
N LYS A 95 20.35 16.37 -5.98
CA LYS A 95 20.54 15.15 -6.80
C LYS A 95 21.95 14.54 -6.76
N LYS A 96 23.01 15.28 -6.38
CA LYS A 96 24.36 14.70 -6.22
C LYS A 96 24.54 13.90 -4.94
N LYS A 97 23.78 14.24 -3.88
CA LYS A 97 23.80 13.56 -2.58
C LYS A 97 22.63 12.60 -2.39
N GLY A 98 21.48 12.92 -3.00
CA GLY A 98 20.21 12.23 -2.75
C GLY A 98 19.50 12.69 -1.47
N GLU A 99 19.62 13.98 -1.10
CA GLU A 99 19.02 14.53 0.14
C GLU A 99 18.23 15.83 -0.11
N PHE A 100 17.33 16.19 0.80
CA PHE A 100 16.77 17.54 0.87
C PHE A 100 17.66 18.47 1.69
N GLU A 101 18.29 19.45 1.05
CA GLU A 101 19.03 20.50 1.76
C GLU A 101 18.04 21.56 2.29
N LYS A 102 17.91 21.64 3.61
CA LYS A 102 17.18 22.70 4.31
C LYS A 102 17.97 24.01 4.21
N LEU A 103 17.47 24.96 3.41
CA LEU A 103 18.14 26.25 3.18
C LEU A 103 17.81 27.29 4.26
N HIS A 104 16.53 27.39 4.64
CA HIS A 104 16.01 28.38 5.60
C HIS A 104 14.92 27.76 6.48
N GLN A 105 14.81 28.24 7.72
CA GLN A 105 13.87 27.75 8.74
C GLN A 105 13.47 28.85 9.73
N GLU A 106 12.60 29.77 9.31
CA GLU A 106 12.18 30.91 10.12
C GLU A 106 11.02 30.55 11.06
N THR A 107 11.07 31.02 12.32
CA THR A 107 10.06 30.72 13.35
C THR A 107 9.13 31.91 13.56
N TYR A 108 7.82 31.70 13.43
CA TYR A 108 6.80 32.76 13.55
C TYR A 108 5.67 32.42 14.54
N GLY A 109 5.61 31.19 15.07
CA GLY A 109 4.50 30.77 15.92
C GLY A 109 4.75 29.51 16.75
N LYS A 110 3.69 29.03 17.42
CA LYS A 110 3.71 27.82 18.26
C LYS A 110 3.29 26.58 17.47
N THR A 111 3.91 25.44 17.77
CA THR A 111 3.65 24.12 17.18
C THR A 111 2.20 23.63 17.32
N GLY A 112 1.78 22.72 16.44
CA GLY A 112 0.44 22.12 16.34
C GLY A 112 -0.44 22.77 15.27
N CYS A 113 -1.44 22.02 14.77
CA CYS A 113 -2.41 22.48 13.78
C CYS A 113 -3.44 23.48 14.34
N ARG A 114 -2.97 24.66 14.75
CA ARG A 114 -3.79 25.69 15.40
C ARG A 114 -4.65 26.48 14.40
N ARG A 115 -5.75 27.05 14.92
CA ARG A 115 -6.67 27.97 14.22
C ARG A 115 -6.00 29.26 13.76
N ILE A 116 -5.23 29.90 14.65
CA ILE A 116 -4.63 31.24 14.42
C ILE A 116 -3.15 31.24 14.01
N VAL A 117 -2.42 30.13 14.12
CA VAL A 117 -1.00 30.10 13.72
C VAL A 117 -0.88 29.74 12.24
N PRO A 118 -0.10 30.50 11.43
CA PRO A 118 0.03 30.22 10.00
C PRO A 118 0.64 28.87 9.67
N GLY A 119 0.36 28.40 8.45
CA GLY A 119 0.82 27.10 7.95
C GLY A 119 -0.26 26.32 7.19
N GLN A 120 -1.52 26.74 7.23
CA GLN A 120 -2.58 26.12 6.41
C GLN A 120 -2.45 26.50 4.93
N TYR A 121 -2.14 27.78 4.66
CA TYR A 121 -2.10 28.34 3.32
C TYR A 121 -0.75 28.97 3.02
N ILE A 122 -0.26 28.79 1.79
CA ILE A 122 0.92 29.47 1.24
C ILE A 122 0.58 29.96 -0.18
N ALA A 123 0.79 31.26 -0.42
CA ALA A 123 0.86 31.85 -1.74
C ALA A 123 2.29 32.35 -2.02
N VAL A 124 2.66 32.43 -3.29
CA VAL A 124 3.93 33.02 -3.73
C VAL A 124 3.67 33.96 -4.90
N ASP A 125 4.37 35.08 -4.93
CA ASP A 125 4.51 35.96 -6.09
C ASP A 125 4.92 35.12 -7.33
N PRO A 126 4.22 35.21 -8.47
CA PRO A 126 4.54 34.38 -9.64
C PRO A 126 5.94 34.58 -10.26
N LYS A 127 6.69 35.63 -9.88
CA LYS A 127 8.11 35.80 -10.23
C LYS A 127 9.08 35.40 -9.11
N GLY A 128 8.57 34.79 -8.03
CA GLY A 128 9.31 34.18 -6.93
C GLY A 128 9.93 35.15 -5.92
N ARG A 129 9.52 36.42 -5.91
CA ARG A 129 10.14 37.50 -5.11
C ARG A 129 9.66 37.54 -3.65
N VAL A 130 8.47 37.00 -3.37
CA VAL A 130 7.76 37.16 -2.10
C VAL A 130 6.88 35.94 -1.87
N CYS A 131 6.79 35.44 -0.63
CA CYS A 131 5.77 34.46 -0.24
C CYS A 131 4.93 34.94 0.95
N MET A 132 3.65 34.56 0.96
CA MET A 132 2.70 34.86 2.02
C MET A 132 2.21 33.55 2.64
N ILE A 133 2.30 33.43 3.97
CA ILE A 133 1.83 32.28 4.74
C ILE A 133 0.71 32.72 5.69
N ALA A 134 -0.39 31.97 5.70
CA ALA A 134 -1.59 32.33 6.47
C ALA A 134 -2.12 31.19 7.33
N ALA A 135 -2.82 31.58 8.39
CA ALA A 135 -3.62 30.71 9.24
C ALA A 135 -5.05 30.54 8.67
N LEU A 136 -5.89 29.74 9.33
CA LEU A 136 -7.34 29.75 9.09
C LEU A 136 -7.97 31.07 9.54
N GLU A 137 -7.38 31.75 10.52
CA GLU A 137 -7.90 32.99 11.09
C GLU A 137 -6.78 33.95 11.53
N LYS A 138 -7.04 35.26 11.40
CA LYS A 138 -6.26 36.37 11.95
C LYS A 138 -4.84 36.55 11.41
N GLN A 139 -3.93 35.63 11.69
CA GLN A 139 -2.51 35.83 11.40
C GLN A 139 -2.18 35.50 9.93
N LYS A 140 -1.48 36.44 9.29
CA LYS A 140 -0.81 36.25 8.01
C LYS A 140 0.55 36.94 8.08
N PHE A 141 1.59 36.31 7.55
CA PHE A 141 2.93 36.85 7.43
C PHE A 141 3.39 36.85 5.96
N VAL A 142 4.16 37.86 5.58
CA VAL A 142 4.77 37.99 4.25
C VAL A 142 6.29 38.01 4.42
N PHE A 143 6.99 37.22 3.60
CA PHE A 143 8.45 37.13 3.58
C PHE A 143 8.97 37.50 2.18
N ILE A 144 9.99 38.35 2.13
CA ILE A 144 10.70 38.71 0.90
C ILE A 144 11.79 37.67 0.64
N LEU A 145 11.92 37.25 -0.62
CA LEU A 145 12.82 36.18 -1.06
C LEU A 145 13.85 36.79 -2.02
N ASN A 146 15.07 36.94 -1.52
CA ASN A 146 16.15 37.67 -2.19
C ASN A 146 17.26 36.74 -2.70
N ARG A 147 18.15 37.29 -3.53
CA ARG A 147 19.35 36.63 -4.09
C ARG A 147 20.59 37.43 -3.70
N GLU A 148 21.40 36.89 -2.81
CA GLU A 148 22.66 37.48 -2.36
C GLU A 148 23.81 36.50 -2.62
N ASN A 149 24.81 36.91 -3.40
CA ASN A 149 25.99 36.08 -3.74
C ASN A 149 25.59 34.68 -4.26
N ASP A 150 24.58 34.62 -5.12
CA ASP A 150 23.95 33.41 -5.68
C ASP A 150 23.41 32.40 -4.66
N LYS A 151 23.12 32.86 -3.45
CA LYS A 151 22.31 32.16 -2.43
C LYS A 151 20.94 32.82 -2.31
N LEU A 152 19.93 32.01 -1.97
CA LEU A 152 18.64 32.50 -1.51
C LEU A 152 18.81 33.11 -0.10
N THR A 153 18.20 34.27 0.13
CA THR A 153 18.01 34.87 1.47
C THR A 153 16.53 35.16 1.71
N ILE A 154 16.13 35.19 2.98
CA ILE A 154 14.75 35.44 3.42
C ILE A 154 14.74 36.64 4.38
N SER A 155 13.74 37.51 4.28
CA SER A 155 13.58 38.63 5.22
C SER A 155 12.99 38.20 6.55
N SER A 156 13.04 39.09 7.55
CA SER A 156 12.12 39.03 8.68
C SER A 156 10.65 39.07 8.18
N PRO A 157 9.70 38.47 8.92
CA PRO A 157 8.28 38.47 8.55
C PRO A 157 7.66 39.87 8.65
N LEU A 158 6.86 40.24 7.66
CA LEU A 158 5.99 41.42 7.68
C LEU A 158 4.56 40.99 8.01
N GLU A 159 3.89 41.70 8.93
CA GLU A 159 2.57 41.31 9.42
C GLU A 159 1.42 41.84 8.54
N ALA A 160 0.51 40.94 8.15
CA ALA A 160 -0.75 41.28 7.46
C ALA A 160 -1.96 40.78 8.27
N HIS A 161 -1.93 41.04 9.57
CA HIS A 161 -2.90 40.52 10.55
C HIS A 161 -4.26 41.24 10.48
N LYS A 162 -5.36 40.49 10.61
CA LYS A 162 -6.73 41.03 10.66
C LYS A 162 -7.60 40.21 11.63
N SER A 163 -7.83 40.72 12.83
CA SER A 163 -8.67 40.04 13.84
C SER A 163 -10.09 39.76 13.32
N HIS A 164 -10.80 38.81 13.93
CA HIS A 164 -12.18 38.41 13.59
C HIS A 164 -12.40 37.95 12.14
N THR A 165 -11.33 37.69 11.39
CA THR A 165 -11.41 37.27 9.99
C THR A 165 -10.92 35.85 9.76
N ILE A 166 -11.81 35.02 9.21
CA ILE A 166 -11.54 33.69 8.66
C ILE A 166 -11.01 33.85 7.22
N CYS A 167 -10.03 33.03 6.84
CA CYS A 167 -9.48 32.94 5.50
C CYS A 167 -9.86 31.60 4.86
N TYR A 168 -10.42 31.63 3.65
CA TYR A 168 -10.88 30.43 2.93
C TYR A 168 -9.84 29.94 1.90
N ASP A 169 -9.22 30.85 1.15
CA ASP A 169 -8.15 30.57 0.18
C ASP A 169 -7.32 31.83 -0.11
N ILE A 170 -6.08 31.65 -0.61
CA ILE A 170 -5.16 32.74 -0.99
C ILE A 170 -4.41 32.45 -2.31
N CYS A 171 -4.14 33.48 -3.10
CA CYS A 171 -3.25 33.37 -4.27
C CYS A 171 -2.38 34.63 -4.48
N GLY A 172 -1.16 34.45 -5.01
CA GLY A 172 -0.32 35.56 -5.47
C GLY A 172 -0.74 35.99 -6.88
N ILE A 173 -1.08 37.27 -7.07
CA ILE A 173 -1.51 37.83 -8.36
C ILE A 173 -0.28 38.04 -9.24
N ASP A 174 -0.32 37.64 -10.52
CA ASP A 174 0.76 37.96 -11.45
C ASP A 174 0.65 39.44 -11.91
N VAL A 175 1.39 40.30 -11.24
CA VAL A 175 1.52 41.75 -11.54
C VAL A 175 2.82 42.07 -12.29
N GLY A 176 3.42 41.09 -12.98
CA GLY A 176 4.68 41.29 -13.67
C GLY A 176 5.82 41.57 -12.69
N TYR A 177 6.30 42.82 -12.65
CA TYR A 177 7.38 43.26 -11.76
C TYR A 177 6.97 44.39 -10.80
N GLU A 178 5.68 44.74 -10.73
CA GLU A 178 5.15 45.73 -9.77
C GLU A 178 5.18 45.21 -8.32
N ASN A 179 4.79 46.07 -7.37
CA ASN A 179 4.59 45.74 -5.95
C ASN A 179 3.76 44.44 -5.80
N ALA A 180 4.28 43.46 -5.06
CA ALA A 180 3.71 42.11 -5.06
C ALA A 180 2.33 42.09 -4.37
N GLN A 181 1.33 41.51 -5.04
CA GLN A 181 -0.06 41.49 -4.55
C GLN A 181 -0.54 40.07 -4.27
N PHE A 182 -1.33 39.93 -3.20
CA PHE A 182 -1.94 38.67 -2.76
C PHE A 182 -3.44 38.87 -2.58
N ALA A 183 -4.24 38.05 -3.27
CA ALA A 183 -5.68 37.98 -3.05
C ALA A 183 -6.00 36.94 -1.98
N CYS A 184 -6.97 37.24 -1.12
CA CYS A 184 -7.50 36.33 -0.11
C CYS A 184 -9.04 36.34 -0.15
N ILE A 185 -9.68 35.17 -0.12
CA ILE A 185 -11.10 35.07 0.24
C ILE A 185 -11.18 35.13 1.76
N GLU A 186 -11.81 36.18 2.28
CA GLU A 186 -11.99 36.45 3.69
C GLU A 186 -13.47 36.44 4.06
N CYS A 187 -13.79 36.11 5.32
CA CYS A 187 -15.02 36.57 5.95
C CYS A 187 -14.69 37.15 7.32
N ASP A 188 -15.13 38.37 7.57
CA ASP A 188 -15.16 38.93 8.92
C ASP A 188 -16.40 38.38 9.65
N TYR A 189 -16.27 38.00 10.92
CA TYR A 189 -17.40 37.60 11.77
C TYR A 189 -17.72 38.64 12.87
N GLY A 190 -16.88 39.66 13.02
CA GLY A 190 -17.05 40.73 13.99
C GLY A 190 -16.97 40.30 15.47
N GLU A 191 -17.42 41.21 16.34
CA GLU A 191 -17.43 41.04 17.79
C GLU A 191 -18.86 40.81 18.31
N LYS A 192 -18.99 40.19 19.49
CA LYS A 192 -20.29 39.88 20.09
C LYS A 192 -21.03 41.11 20.59
N ASP A 193 -20.31 42.16 20.97
CA ASP A 193 -20.89 43.37 21.55
C ASP A 193 -21.41 44.34 20.47
N GLN A 194 -21.03 44.13 19.21
CA GLN A 194 -21.52 44.85 18.03
C GLN A 194 -22.83 44.21 17.54
N LYS A 195 -23.97 44.88 17.73
CA LYS A 195 -25.30 44.33 17.42
C LYS A 195 -25.45 43.83 15.98
N ASP A 196 -24.85 44.54 15.03
CA ASP A 196 -24.96 44.26 13.60
C ASP A 196 -23.89 43.29 13.08
N SER A 197 -23.12 42.63 13.96
CA SER A 197 -22.07 41.69 13.54
C SER A 197 -22.65 40.39 12.95
N PRO A 198 -21.95 39.75 11.99
CA PRO A 198 -22.33 38.45 11.45
C PRO A 198 -22.54 37.36 12.52
N MET A 199 -21.80 37.42 13.63
CA MET A 199 -21.96 36.50 14.76
C MET A 199 -23.27 36.71 15.55
N ASN A 200 -23.92 37.86 15.44
CA ASN A 200 -25.20 38.18 16.08
C ASN A 200 -26.41 38.05 15.14
N ASN A 201 -26.27 38.48 13.87
CA ASN A 201 -27.36 38.45 12.89
C ASN A 201 -27.36 37.20 11.97
N GLY A 202 -26.26 36.42 11.95
CA GLY A 202 -26.12 35.21 11.13
C GLY A 202 -25.82 35.47 9.65
N ILE A 203 -25.65 36.73 9.22
CA ILE A 203 -25.45 37.10 7.81
C ILE A 203 -23.95 37.13 7.49
N ILE A 204 -23.46 36.07 6.86
CA ILE A 204 -22.04 35.85 6.55
C ILE A 204 -21.70 36.42 5.16
N GLN A 205 -20.97 37.54 5.12
CA GLN A 205 -20.55 38.19 3.86
C GLN A 205 -19.08 37.94 3.56
N LYS A 206 -18.79 37.09 2.58
CA LYS A 206 -17.43 36.90 2.06
C LYS A 206 -16.94 38.12 1.29
N GLN A 207 -15.63 38.37 1.35
CA GLN A 207 -14.94 39.46 0.68
C GLN A 207 -13.66 38.96 0.00
N LEU A 208 -13.35 39.53 -1.17
CA LEU A 208 -12.02 39.44 -1.77
C LEU A 208 -11.17 40.61 -1.26
N THR A 209 -10.28 40.33 -0.32
CA THR A 209 -9.27 41.31 0.14
C THR A 209 -8.02 41.17 -0.72
N ILE A 210 -7.49 42.28 -1.25
CA ILE A 210 -6.17 42.32 -1.89
C ILE A 210 -5.19 43.00 -0.93
N TYR A 211 -4.12 42.27 -0.59
CA TYR A 211 -2.96 42.79 0.12
C TYR A 211 -1.86 43.13 -0.89
N GLU A 212 -1.12 44.22 -0.66
CA GLU A 212 0.01 44.65 -1.47
C GLU A 212 1.24 44.87 -0.59
N LEU A 213 2.38 44.30 -0.97
CA LEU A 213 3.68 44.63 -0.39
C LEU A 213 4.30 45.80 -1.15
N ASP A 214 4.51 46.91 -0.44
CA ASP A 214 5.35 48.00 -0.95
C ASP A 214 6.83 47.70 -0.66
N PHE A 215 7.64 47.53 -1.73
CA PHE A 215 9.07 47.23 -1.59
C PHE A 215 9.92 48.42 -1.11
N GLY A 216 9.46 49.67 -1.30
CA GLY A 216 10.19 50.87 -0.87
C GLY A 216 9.91 51.24 0.59
N LEU A 217 8.69 51.03 1.05
CA LEU A 217 8.25 51.24 2.43
C LEU A 217 8.36 49.99 3.31
N ASN A 218 8.68 48.83 2.71
CA ASN A 218 8.87 47.53 3.38
C ASN A 218 7.73 47.14 4.33
N HIS A 219 6.48 47.32 3.88
CA HIS A 219 5.28 47.03 4.66
C HIS A 219 4.15 46.52 3.77
N VAL A 220 3.20 45.78 4.37
CA VAL A 220 2.05 45.20 3.66
C VAL A 220 0.80 46.00 3.97
N VAL A 221 0.12 46.50 2.93
CA VAL A 221 -1.13 47.26 3.04
C VAL A 221 -2.31 46.46 2.50
N LYS A 222 -3.51 46.71 3.04
CA LYS A 222 -4.77 46.26 2.45
C LYS A 222 -5.16 47.25 1.35
N LYS A 223 -4.97 46.86 0.09
CA LYS A 223 -5.18 47.71 -1.10
C LYS A 223 -6.65 47.87 -1.46
N SER A 224 -7.41 46.77 -1.45
CA SER A 224 -8.85 46.76 -1.74
C SER A 224 -9.57 45.63 -1.01
N SER A 225 -10.90 45.72 -0.98
CA SER A 225 -11.78 44.78 -0.27
C SER A 225 -13.20 44.93 -0.79
N GLU A 226 -13.69 43.93 -1.50
CA GLU A 226 -15.03 43.97 -2.12
C GLU A 226 -15.78 42.67 -1.84
N ASN A 227 -17.10 42.77 -1.72
CA ASN A 227 -17.96 41.63 -1.44
C ASN A 227 -17.96 40.64 -2.61
N VAL A 228 -17.97 39.34 -2.29
CA VAL A 228 -18.08 38.23 -3.26
C VAL A 228 -19.21 37.28 -2.85
N PRO A 229 -19.73 36.43 -3.74
CA PRO A 229 -20.76 35.45 -3.39
C PRO A 229 -20.35 34.54 -2.23
N GLU A 230 -21.32 34.16 -1.39
CA GLU A 230 -21.09 33.27 -0.24
C GLU A 230 -20.50 31.90 -0.67
N SER A 231 -20.77 31.46 -1.90
CA SER A 231 -20.24 30.21 -2.45
C SER A 231 -18.81 30.29 -3.01
N ALA A 232 -18.14 31.46 -2.93
CA ALA A 232 -16.74 31.60 -3.31
C ALA A 232 -15.82 30.74 -2.41
N HIS A 233 -15.02 29.86 -3.00
CA HIS A 233 -14.23 28.86 -2.26
C HIS A 233 -12.79 28.66 -2.72
N LEU A 234 -12.42 29.12 -3.92
CA LEU A 234 -11.10 28.89 -4.53
C LEU A 234 -10.70 30.10 -5.41
N LEU A 235 -9.41 30.44 -5.42
CA LEU A 235 -8.82 31.50 -6.24
C LEU A 235 -7.84 30.93 -7.27
N ILE A 236 -7.84 31.51 -8.48
CA ILE A 236 -6.91 31.17 -9.55
C ILE A 236 -6.26 32.44 -10.09
N SER A 237 -4.94 32.56 -9.92
CA SER A 237 -4.15 33.67 -10.44
C SER A 237 -3.97 33.55 -11.96
N ILE A 238 -4.22 34.64 -12.68
CA ILE A 238 -4.10 34.70 -14.14
C ILE A 238 -2.74 35.32 -14.52
N PRO A 239 -1.98 34.74 -15.48
CA PRO A 239 -0.70 35.30 -15.93
C PRO A 239 -0.82 36.76 -16.37
N GLY A 240 0.21 37.56 -16.05
CA GLY A 240 0.16 39.01 -16.17
C GLY A 240 1.42 39.66 -16.74
N GLY A 241 1.37 40.99 -16.88
CA GLY A 241 2.41 41.78 -17.53
C GLY A 241 2.53 41.44 -19.01
N GLN A 242 3.71 41.00 -19.46
CA GLN A 242 3.92 40.59 -20.85
C GLN A 242 3.33 39.20 -21.19
N GLU A 243 2.80 38.47 -20.20
CA GLU A 243 2.48 37.05 -20.33
C GLU A 243 0.97 36.74 -20.27
N GLY A 244 0.12 37.77 -20.14
CA GLY A 244 -1.34 37.67 -20.07
C GLY A 244 -1.97 38.93 -19.44
N PRO A 245 -3.30 38.95 -19.26
CA PRO A 245 -4.02 40.15 -18.79
C PRO A 245 -3.93 40.41 -17.27
N GLY A 246 -3.35 39.49 -16.49
CA GLY A 246 -3.32 39.55 -15.03
C GLY A 246 -4.69 39.33 -14.39
N GLY A 247 -4.83 39.72 -13.12
CA GLY A 247 -6.07 39.57 -12.36
C GLY A 247 -6.26 38.19 -11.74
N VAL A 248 -7.48 37.92 -11.26
CA VAL A 248 -7.83 36.70 -10.51
C VAL A 248 -9.19 36.16 -10.95
N VAL A 249 -9.32 34.84 -11.00
CA VAL A 249 -10.62 34.15 -11.08
C VAL A 249 -11.02 33.69 -9.68
N ILE A 250 -12.18 34.15 -9.23
CA ILE A 250 -12.90 33.68 -8.06
C ILE A 250 -13.79 32.52 -8.52
N VAL A 251 -13.63 31.36 -7.90
CA VAL A 251 -14.42 30.16 -8.21
C VAL A 251 -15.54 30.04 -7.18
N CYS A 252 -16.76 30.02 -7.67
CA CYS A 252 -18.00 29.90 -6.91
C CYS A 252 -18.66 28.54 -7.21
N GLU A 253 -19.77 28.27 -6.53
CA GLU A 253 -20.66 27.15 -6.84
C GLU A 253 -21.46 27.47 -8.13
N ASP A 254 -21.57 26.51 -9.06
CA ASP A 254 -22.17 26.62 -10.40
C ASP A 254 -21.56 27.64 -11.39
N PHE A 255 -20.69 28.56 -10.97
CA PHE A 255 -20.05 29.55 -11.85
C PHE A 255 -18.68 30.02 -11.37
N LEU A 256 -17.95 30.72 -12.25
CA LEU A 256 -16.76 31.50 -11.91
C LEU A 256 -16.94 32.99 -12.23
N ILE A 257 -16.19 33.83 -11.52
CA ILE A 257 -16.05 35.27 -11.76
C ILE A 257 -14.57 35.55 -12.04
N TYR A 258 -14.25 36.10 -13.22
CA TYR A 258 -12.96 36.77 -13.42
C TYR A 258 -13.07 38.23 -13.04
N LYS A 259 -12.05 38.70 -12.33
CA LYS A 259 -11.87 40.09 -11.93
C LYS A 259 -10.50 40.58 -12.36
N GLY A 260 -10.49 41.39 -13.42
CA GLY A 260 -9.32 42.11 -13.91
C GLY A 260 -9.31 43.56 -13.45
N THR A 261 -8.30 44.32 -13.87
CA THR A 261 -8.16 45.75 -13.56
C THR A 261 -9.16 46.65 -14.29
N LYS A 262 -9.77 46.17 -15.39
CA LYS A 262 -10.68 46.95 -16.27
C LYS A 262 -12.13 46.44 -16.29
N GLY A 263 -12.44 45.36 -15.56
CA GLY A 263 -13.79 44.84 -15.49
C GLY A 263 -13.91 43.39 -15.03
N GLU A 264 -15.16 42.97 -14.90
CA GLU A 264 -15.58 41.65 -14.43
C GLU A 264 -16.19 40.82 -15.57
N ARG A 265 -16.05 39.49 -15.52
CA ARG A 265 -16.71 38.53 -16.43
C ARG A 265 -17.19 37.30 -15.65
N ILE A 266 -18.42 36.87 -15.86
CA ILE A 266 -19.02 35.71 -15.18
C ILE A 266 -19.26 34.59 -16.20
N CYS A 267 -18.96 33.33 -15.85
CA CYS A 267 -19.20 32.17 -16.70
C CYS A 267 -19.72 30.97 -15.88
N GLN A 268 -20.81 30.35 -16.32
CA GLN A 268 -21.42 29.19 -15.65
C GLN A 268 -20.69 27.87 -16.02
N PHE A 269 -20.71 26.87 -15.13
CA PHE A 269 -20.23 25.53 -15.46
C PHE A 269 -21.27 24.75 -16.32
N PRO A 270 -20.84 24.00 -17.35
CA PRO A 270 -21.69 23.00 -17.97
C PRO A 270 -22.13 21.93 -16.95
N LYS A 271 -23.39 21.49 -16.97
CA LYS A 271 -23.92 20.42 -16.10
C LYS A 271 -24.08 19.11 -16.85
N ARG A 272 -24.00 17.97 -16.16
CA ARG A 272 -24.28 16.66 -16.79
C ARG A 272 -25.77 16.57 -17.15
N PHE A 273 -26.09 16.00 -18.32
CA PHE A 273 -27.49 15.79 -18.76
C PHE A 273 -28.32 14.94 -17.78
N SER A 274 -27.68 14.09 -16.99
CA SER A 274 -28.30 13.24 -15.97
C SER A 274 -28.25 13.83 -14.55
N ALA A 275 -27.95 15.12 -14.39
CA ALA A 275 -27.93 15.80 -13.10
C ALA A 275 -29.29 16.46 -12.83
N ASP A 276 -29.77 16.41 -11.58
CA ASP A 276 -30.97 17.14 -11.18
C ASP A 276 -30.76 18.64 -11.39
N THR A 277 -31.78 19.36 -11.86
CA THR A 277 -31.69 20.80 -12.16
C THR A 277 -31.24 21.64 -10.96
N ASN A 278 -31.60 21.19 -9.75
CA ASN A 278 -31.24 21.81 -8.47
C ASN A 278 -29.90 21.32 -7.90
N SER A 279 -29.28 20.28 -8.48
CA SER A 279 -27.93 19.87 -8.08
C SER A 279 -26.92 20.92 -8.56
N LYS A 280 -26.02 21.30 -7.67
CA LYS A 280 -25.02 22.34 -7.90
C LYS A 280 -23.63 21.73 -7.95
N ILE A 281 -22.68 22.41 -8.58
CA ILE A 281 -21.33 21.88 -8.83
C ILE A 281 -20.26 22.79 -8.21
N MET A 282 -19.37 22.20 -7.41
CA MET A 282 -18.13 22.84 -6.95
C MET A 282 -16.90 22.34 -7.73
N ILE A 283 -15.81 23.13 -7.69
CA ILE A 283 -14.50 22.78 -8.24
C ILE A 283 -13.58 22.37 -7.09
N ASN A 284 -13.06 21.13 -7.14
CA ASN A 284 -12.22 20.59 -6.08
C ASN A 284 -10.74 21.00 -6.24
N THR A 285 -10.26 21.12 -7.47
CA THR A 285 -8.86 21.45 -7.76
C THR A 285 -8.69 21.98 -9.19
N PHE A 286 -7.53 22.55 -9.49
CA PHE A 286 -7.17 22.96 -10.85
C PHE A 286 -5.72 22.60 -11.20
N GLY A 287 -5.47 22.38 -12.48
CA GLY A 287 -4.13 22.32 -13.06
C GLY A 287 -3.89 23.51 -13.99
N PHE A 288 -2.74 24.17 -13.86
CA PHE A 288 -2.32 25.30 -14.70
C PHE A 288 -1.21 24.87 -15.67
N HIS A 289 -1.31 25.30 -16.94
CA HIS A 289 -0.28 25.10 -17.95
C HIS A 289 0.02 26.39 -18.71
N LYS A 290 1.30 26.61 -19.03
CA LYS A 290 1.79 27.80 -19.72
C LYS A 290 2.96 27.47 -20.63
N GLN A 291 2.84 27.88 -21.89
CA GLN A 291 3.92 27.95 -22.88
C GLN A 291 4.23 29.43 -23.16
N LYS A 292 4.99 29.74 -24.22
CA LYS A 292 5.36 31.12 -24.55
C LYS A 292 4.22 31.95 -25.13
N GLU A 293 3.32 31.31 -25.88
CA GLU A 293 2.30 31.98 -26.71
C GLU A 293 0.88 31.81 -26.15
N PHE A 294 0.66 30.84 -25.27
CA PHE A 294 -0.64 30.58 -24.65
C PHE A 294 -0.50 29.93 -23.26
N PHE A 295 -1.58 30.04 -22.48
CA PHE A 295 -1.80 29.33 -21.24
C PHE A 295 -3.24 28.78 -21.21
N PHE A 296 -3.49 27.78 -20.37
CA PHE A 296 -4.83 27.30 -20.06
C PHE A 296 -4.88 26.72 -18.65
N PHE A 297 -6.09 26.56 -18.11
CA PHE A 297 -6.33 25.83 -16.88
C PHE A 297 -7.27 24.65 -17.14
N LEU A 298 -7.11 23.57 -16.38
CA LEU A 298 -8.06 22.47 -16.29
C LEU A 298 -8.66 22.48 -14.88
N LEU A 299 -9.91 22.90 -14.77
CA LEU A 299 -10.67 22.89 -13.52
C LEU A 299 -11.33 21.52 -13.36
N GLN A 300 -11.28 20.90 -12.17
CA GLN A 300 -11.95 19.62 -11.92
C GLN A 300 -13.15 19.77 -10.98
N THR A 301 -14.31 19.27 -11.39
CA THR A 301 -15.49 19.17 -10.53
C THR A 301 -15.34 18.08 -9.47
N GLU A 302 -16.13 18.16 -8.40
CA GLU A 302 -16.31 17.06 -7.43
C GLU A 302 -16.74 15.72 -8.09
N LEU A 303 -17.41 15.77 -9.25
CA LEU A 303 -17.82 14.59 -10.03
C LEU A 303 -16.70 14.04 -10.94
N GLY A 304 -15.53 14.69 -10.94
CA GLY A 304 -14.35 14.29 -11.70
C GLY A 304 -14.21 14.88 -13.11
N ASP A 305 -15.15 15.73 -13.53
CA ASP A 305 -15.15 16.30 -14.89
C ASP A 305 -14.13 17.43 -15.01
N LEU A 306 -13.35 17.42 -16.09
CA LEU A 306 -12.38 18.46 -16.41
C LEU A 306 -13.00 19.50 -17.37
N PHE A 307 -12.92 20.77 -17.00
CA PHE A 307 -13.22 21.90 -17.88
C PHE A 307 -11.94 22.65 -18.25
N LYS A 308 -11.67 22.81 -19.56
CA LYS A 308 -10.64 23.72 -20.06
C LYS A 308 -11.17 25.15 -19.93
N LEU A 309 -10.51 25.95 -19.10
CA LEU A 309 -10.74 27.38 -18.98
C LEU A 309 -9.85 28.12 -19.99
N GLU A 310 -10.49 28.88 -20.86
CA GLU A 310 -9.84 29.79 -21.82
C GLU A 310 -10.28 31.24 -21.54
N ILE A 311 -9.34 32.18 -21.69
CA ILE A 311 -9.55 33.63 -21.50
C ILE A 311 -9.16 34.33 -22.80
N GLN A 312 -10.10 35.02 -23.43
CA GLN A 312 -9.85 35.78 -24.66
C GLN A 312 -9.59 37.25 -24.32
N SER A 313 -8.35 37.69 -24.53
CA SER A 313 -7.89 39.04 -24.18
C SER A 313 -7.22 39.74 -25.37
N THR A 314 -7.08 41.06 -25.27
CA THR A 314 -6.26 41.87 -26.17
C THR A 314 -5.39 42.76 -25.30
N LYS A 315 -4.13 42.35 -25.10
CA LYS A 315 -3.29 42.82 -23.99
C LYS A 315 -4.04 42.59 -22.66
N ASP A 316 -3.97 43.55 -21.76
CA ASP A 316 -4.61 43.61 -20.44
C ASP A 316 -6.10 44.03 -20.48
N ASP A 317 -6.83 43.80 -21.57
CA ASP A 317 -8.30 43.88 -21.62
C ASP A 317 -8.91 42.52 -22.00
N VAL A 318 -9.98 42.10 -21.32
CA VAL A 318 -10.55 40.74 -21.42
C VAL A 318 -11.96 40.81 -22.01
N HIS A 319 -12.13 40.21 -23.18
CA HIS A 319 -13.40 40.20 -23.91
C HIS A 319 -14.34 39.15 -23.35
N SER A 320 -13.91 37.88 -23.39
CA SER A 320 -14.71 36.73 -23.00
C SER A 320 -13.90 35.69 -22.24
N ILE A 321 -14.62 34.86 -21.47
CA ILE A 321 -14.08 33.72 -20.74
C ILE A 321 -15.01 32.55 -20.93
N SER A 322 -14.44 31.36 -21.11
CA SER A 322 -15.18 30.18 -21.51
C SER A 322 -14.66 28.89 -20.88
N LEU A 323 -15.59 27.96 -20.64
CA LEU A 323 -15.33 26.65 -20.07
C LEU A 323 -15.77 25.57 -21.07
N GLN A 324 -14.82 24.80 -21.60
CA GLN A 324 -15.07 23.67 -22.50
C GLN A 324 -14.94 22.34 -21.75
N TYR A 325 -15.90 21.42 -21.90
CA TYR A 325 -15.76 20.05 -21.38
C TYR A 325 -14.62 19.30 -22.10
N PHE A 326 -13.66 18.81 -21.31
CA PHE A 326 -12.40 18.27 -21.79
C PHE A 326 -12.38 16.73 -21.79
N ASP A 327 -12.51 16.11 -20.62
CA ASP A 327 -12.62 14.66 -20.36
C ASP A 327 -13.05 14.47 -18.88
N SER A 328 -13.37 13.24 -18.44
CA SER A 328 -13.68 12.94 -17.04
C SER A 328 -12.68 11.95 -16.44
N ILE A 329 -12.08 12.29 -15.29
CA ILE A 329 -11.10 11.46 -14.56
C ILE A 329 -11.52 11.34 -13.07
N PRO A 330 -10.96 10.42 -12.25
CA PRO A 330 -11.34 10.35 -10.84
C PRO A 330 -11.07 11.67 -10.07
N PRO A 331 -11.95 12.06 -9.14
CA PRO A 331 -11.76 13.26 -8.31
C PRO A 331 -10.40 13.28 -7.63
N SER A 332 -9.71 14.42 -7.71
CA SER A 332 -8.31 14.58 -7.31
C SER A 332 -8.10 15.82 -6.45
N ILE A 333 -7.20 15.72 -5.48
CA ILE A 333 -6.85 16.80 -4.54
C ILE A 333 -5.86 17.79 -5.21
N SER A 334 -5.09 17.32 -6.18
CA SER A 334 -4.18 18.15 -6.99
C SER A 334 -4.05 17.61 -8.40
N ILE A 335 -4.03 18.51 -9.38
CA ILE A 335 -3.73 18.20 -10.78
C ILE A 335 -2.48 18.98 -11.19
N CYS A 336 -1.45 18.27 -11.66
CA CYS A 336 -0.21 18.88 -12.14
C CYS A 336 -0.09 18.68 -13.64
N VAL A 337 -0.13 19.77 -14.42
CA VAL A 337 0.08 19.73 -15.87
C VAL A 337 1.56 20.03 -16.16
N MET A 338 2.23 19.08 -16.81
CA MET A 338 3.68 19.07 -17.00
C MET A 338 4.04 19.47 -18.43
N ARG A 339 5.12 20.26 -18.62
CA ARG A 339 5.50 20.80 -19.94
C ARG A 339 5.96 19.75 -20.96
N ASN A 340 6.27 18.53 -20.52
CA ASN A 340 6.56 17.35 -21.36
C ASN A 340 5.29 16.65 -21.89
N GLY A 341 4.09 17.16 -21.59
CA GLY A 341 2.83 16.63 -22.13
C GLY A 341 2.17 15.54 -21.29
N TYR A 342 2.49 15.49 -19.98
CA TYR A 342 1.78 14.67 -19.00
C TYR A 342 0.85 15.52 -18.11
N LEU A 343 -0.20 14.89 -17.59
CA LEU A 343 -1.07 15.37 -16.51
C LEU A 343 -1.03 14.33 -15.39
N PHE A 344 -0.56 14.72 -14.22
CA PHE A 344 -0.63 13.89 -13.02
C PHE A 344 -1.87 14.26 -12.19
N ALA A 345 -2.65 13.26 -11.82
CA ALA A 345 -3.88 13.39 -11.04
C ALA A 345 -3.71 12.68 -9.69
N ALA A 346 -3.53 13.48 -8.63
CA ALA A 346 -3.46 13.00 -7.25
C ALA A 346 -4.89 12.71 -6.74
N CYS A 347 -5.44 11.57 -7.16
CA CYS A 347 -6.79 11.12 -6.81
C CYS A 347 -7.03 11.10 -5.29
N GLU A 348 -8.22 11.49 -4.83
CA GLU A 348 -8.55 11.55 -3.39
C GLU A 348 -8.61 10.17 -2.72
N LYS A 349 -9.05 9.13 -3.44
CA LYS A 349 -9.16 7.75 -2.95
C LYS A 349 -8.80 6.74 -4.04
N GLY A 350 -8.10 5.68 -3.67
CA GLY A 350 -7.53 4.72 -4.61
C GLY A 350 -6.40 5.31 -5.47
N ASN A 351 -5.83 4.50 -6.37
CA ASN A 351 -4.58 4.81 -7.09
C ASN A 351 -4.60 6.17 -7.80
N HIS A 352 -3.47 6.87 -7.74
CA HIS A 352 -3.21 8.12 -8.47
C HIS A 352 -2.80 7.80 -9.91
N LEU A 353 -3.06 8.72 -10.85
CA LEU A 353 -3.03 8.40 -12.28
C LEU A 353 -2.16 9.39 -13.06
N LEU A 354 -1.31 8.86 -13.93
CA LEU A 354 -0.55 9.64 -14.91
C LEU A 354 -1.20 9.50 -16.29
N TYR A 355 -1.56 10.65 -16.87
CA TYR A 355 -2.10 10.76 -18.21
C TYR A 355 -1.13 11.47 -19.15
N ARG A 356 -1.16 11.13 -20.43
CA ARG A 356 -0.50 11.87 -21.52
C ARG A 356 -1.55 12.57 -22.37
N PHE A 357 -1.28 13.80 -22.79
CA PHE A 357 -2.16 14.52 -23.72
C PHE A 357 -2.07 13.95 -25.13
N LYS A 358 -3.23 13.60 -25.71
CA LYS A 358 -3.42 13.38 -27.15
C LYS A 358 -3.78 14.66 -27.90
N SER A 359 -4.47 15.59 -27.22
CA SER A 359 -5.02 16.81 -27.80
C SER A 359 -5.29 17.85 -26.69
N ILE A 360 -5.33 19.13 -27.06
CA ILE A 360 -5.62 20.28 -26.18
C ILE A 360 -7.06 20.80 -26.39
N GLY A 361 -7.94 19.99 -27.00
CA GLY A 361 -9.38 20.25 -27.16
C GLY A 361 -9.79 21.20 -28.30
N GLU A 362 -8.85 21.91 -28.92
CA GLU A 362 -9.08 23.01 -29.88
C GLU A 362 -9.73 22.61 -31.22
N LYS A 363 -9.76 21.32 -31.56
CA LYS A 363 -10.27 20.82 -32.86
C LYS A 363 -11.56 20.02 -32.73
N GLU A 364 -12.34 20.24 -31.66
CA GLU A 364 -13.62 19.58 -31.44
C GLU A 364 -14.79 20.39 -32.02
N ALA A 365 -15.27 20.01 -33.22
CA ALA A 365 -16.41 20.66 -33.89
C ALA A 365 -17.72 20.67 -33.07
N ASN A 366 -17.90 19.70 -32.16
CA ASN A 366 -19.04 19.59 -31.24
C ASN A 366 -18.56 19.71 -29.78
N SER A 367 -17.71 20.69 -29.48
CA SER A 367 -17.30 20.98 -28.09
C SER A 367 -18.46 21.57 -27.30
N VAL A 368 -18.78 21.00 -26.13
CA VAL A 368 -19.72 21.65 -25.21
C VAL A 368 -18.96 22.71 -24.43
N ARG A 369 -19.34 23.98 -24.64
CA ARG A 369 -18.69 25.18 -24.12
C ARG A 369 -19.73 26.15 -23.56
N THR A 370 -19.46 26.72 -22.39
CA THR A 370 -20.11 27.95 -21.91
C THR A 370 -19.19 29.15 -22.17
N ASP A 371 -19.75 30.34 -22.33
CA ASP A 371 -19.01 31.56 -22.66
C ASP A 371 -19.66 32.79 -22.02
N SER A 372 -18.86 33.66 -21.39
CA SER A 372 -19.34 34.84 -20.64
C SER A 372 -20.02 35.91 -21.49
N THR A 373 -20.02 35.77 -22.82
CA THR A 373 -20.74 36.65 -23.75
C THR A 373 -22.19 36.24 -24.01
N GLN A 374 -22.61 35.08 -23.52
CA GLN A 374 -23.95 34.51 -23.75
C GLN A 374 -24.87 34.72 -22.54
N ASP A 375 -26.12 35.13 -22.78
CA ASP A 375 -27.16 35.30 -21.76
C ASP A 375 -27.75 33.94 -21.35
N GLN A 376 -27.01 33.19 -20.51
CA GLN A 376 -27.30 31.80 -20.18
C GLN A 376 -28.41 31.66 -19.11
N LYS A 377 -29.66 31.78 -19.57
CA LYS A 377 -30.90 31.57 -18.80
C LYS A 377 -31.21 30.11 -18.46
N MET A 378 -30.47 29.15 -19.04
CA MET A 378 -30.53 27.73 -18.74
C MET A 378 -29.11 27.15 -18.75
N PRO A 379 -28.79 26.17 -17.87
CA PRO A 379 -27.45 25.57 -17.82
C PRO A 379 -27.18 24.76 -19.10
N VAL A 380 -25.99 24.93 -19.67
CA VAL A 380 -25.53 24.14 -20.82
C VAL A 380 -25.27 22.69 -20.38
N LEU A 381 -25.86 21.73 -21.08
CA LEU A 381 -25.77 20.30 -20.72
C LEU A 381 -24.73 19.54 -21.55
N PHE A 382 -23.98 18.63 -20.91
CA PHE A 382 -23.06 17.69 -21.57
C PHE A 382 -23.32 16.24 -21.15
N ILE A 383 -22.82 15.29 -21.95
CA ILE A 383 -22.83 13.85 -21.63
C ILE A 383 -21.37 13.43 -21.39
N PRO A 384 -21.02 12.87 -20.22
CA PRO A 384 -19.68 12.36 -19.95
C PRO A 384 -19.25 11.28 -20.96
N ARG A 385 -17.97 11.31 -21.37
CA ARG A 385 -17.41 10.44 -22.42
C ARG A 385 -16.18 9.67 -21.94
N LYS A 386 -15.84 8.59 -22.64
CA LYS A 386 -14.54 7.92 -22.47
C LYS A 386 -13.42 8.87 -22.91
N LEU A 387 -12.28 8.80 -22.23
CA LEU A 387 -11.11 9.65 -22.45
C LEU A 387 -10.75 9.78 -23.94
N LYS A 388 -10.73 11.02 -24.43
CA LYS A 388 -10.45 11.37 -25.83
C LYS A 388 -9.23 12.27 -25.96
N ASN A 389 -9.10 13.26 -25.08
CA ASN A 389 -7.98 14.20 -25.06
C ASN A 389 -6.83 13.68 -24.20
N LEU A 390 -7.12 12.81 -23.22
CA LEU A 390 -6.13 12.13 -22.38
C LEU A 390 -5.94 10.65 -22.75
N GLN A 391 -4.76 10.11 -22.44
CA GLN A 391 -4.47 8.67 -22.39
C GLN A 391 -3.88 8.34 -21.03
N GLN A 392 -4.43 7.37 -20.28
CA GLN A 392 -3.74 6.84 -19.10
C GLN A 392 -2.47 6.12 -19.56
N VAL A 393 -1.33 6.46 -18.93
CA VAL A 393 -0.02 5.85 -19.19
C VAL A 393 0.43 5.00 -18.01
N ASP A 394 0.26 5.50 -16.79
CA ASP A 394 0.72 4.84 -15.57
C ASP A 394 -0.23 5.08 -14.38
N GLN A 395 -0.08 4.26 -13.34
CA GLN A 395 -0.98 4.20 -12.19
C GLN A 395 -0.20 3.94 -10.89
N LEU A 396 0.08 5.00 -10.14
CA LEU A 396 0.78 4.92 -8.85
C LEU A 396 -0.13 4.29 -7.79
N GLU A 397 0.34 3.22 -7.14
CA GLU A 397 -0.43 2.50 -6.14
C GLU A 397 -0.73 3.33 -4.89
N ASN A 398 -2.00 3.34 -4.50
CA ASN A 398 -2.48 3.97 -3.27
C ASN A 398 -3.34 2.98 -2.49
N LEU A 399 -2.94 2.70 -1.25
CA LEU A 399 -3.67 1.82 -0.31
C LEU A 399 -4.73 2.59 0.49
N SER A 400 -4.72 3.93 0.43
CA SER A 400 -5.65 4.80 1.15
C SER A 400 -7.11 4.63 0.66
N ALA A 401 -8.09 4.45 1.54
CA ALA A 401 -7.98 4.26 3.00
C ALA A 401 -7.96 2.76 3.35
N ILE A 402 -6.99 2.28 4.13
CA ILE A 402 -7.04 0.90 4.65
C ILE A 402 -8.17 0.84 5.69
N SER A 403 -9.12 -0.07 5.50
CA SER A 403 -10.27 -0.27 6.40
C SER A 403 -10.18 -1.54 7.24
N ASP A 404 -9.44 -2.55 6.78
CA ASP A 404 -9.04 -3.70 7.61
C ASP A 404 -7.78 -4.37 7.06
N ILE A 405 -7.07 -5.09 7.93
CA ILE A 405 -5.88 -5.91 7.64
C ILE A 405 -6.13 -7.31 8.19
N LYS A 406 -5.81 -8.35 7.41
CA LYS A 406 -5.67 -9.73 7.88
C LYS A 406 -4.33 -10.30 7.44
N VAL A 407 -3.41 -10.50 8.39
CA VAL A 407 -2.16 -11.23 8.24
C VAL A 407 -2.46 -12.72 8.41
N SER A 408 -2.20 -13.53 7.38
CA SER A 408 -2.38 -15.00 7.43
C SER A 408 -1.69 -15.67 6.24
N ASP A 409 -1.32 -16.94 6.37
CA ASP A 409 -0.86 -17.75 5.23
C ASP A 409 -2.02 -18.54 4.62
N LEU A 410 -2.79 -17.89 3.74
CA LEU A 410 -3.93 -18.54 3.06
C LEU A 410 -3.51 -19.23 1.74
N THR A 411 -2.28 -19.02 1.29
CA THR A 411 -1.70 -19.53 0.04
C THR A 411 -0.62 -20.58 0.24
N GLY A 412 -0.32 -20.99 1.47
CA GLY A 412 0.62 -22.06 1.81
C GLY A 412 2.09 -21.71 1.52
N GLU A 413 2.41 -20.41 1.56
CA GLU A 413 3.71 -19.85 1.19
C GLU A 413 4.79 -20.08 2.28
N GLY A 414 4.37 -20.42 3.51
CA GLY A 414 5.25 -20.49 4.69
C GLY A 414 5.54 -19.11 5.30
N HIS A 415 5.29 -18.03 4.55
CA HIS A 415 5.33 -16.65 4.98
C HIS A 415 3.91 -16.05 4.85
N PRO A 416 3.26 -15.61 5.94
CA PRO A 416 1.91 -15.04 5.88
C PRO A 416 1.86 -13.76 5.05
N GLN A 417 0.78 -13.61 4.28
CA GLN A 417 0.55 -12.45 3.43
C GLN A 417 -0.33 -11.44 4.18
N ILE A 418 -0.19 -10.14 3.84
CA ILE A 418 -1.01 -9.08 4.42
C ILE A 418 -2.17 -8.78 3.47
N TYR A 419 -3.35 -9.31 3.80
CA TYR A 419 -4.59 -9.05 3.07
C TYR A 419 -5.17 -7.71 3.52
N THR A 420 -5.26 -6.73 2.64
CA THR A 420 -5.71 -5.36 2.96
C THR A 420 -6.99 -5.01 2.22
N LEU A 421 -7.95 -4.41 2.93
CA LEU A 421 -9.15 -3.83 2.33
C LEU A 421 -8.95 -2.33 2.16
N CYS A 422 -8.75 -1.87 0.92
CA CYS A 422 -8.60 -0.45 0.58
C CYS A 422 -9.94 0.13 0.12
N SER A 423 -10.48 1.08 0.89
CA SER A 423 -11.77 1.72 0.66
C SER A 423 -11.66 2.96 -0.24
N ALA A 424 -12.31 2.90 -1.40
CA ALA A 424 -12.34 3.97 -2.41
C ALA A 424 -13.65 4.00 -3.22
N GLY A 425 -14.79 3.73 -2.56
CA GLY A 425 -16.11 3.67 -3.22
C GLY A 425 -16.15 2.58 -4.31
N TYR A 426 -16.53 2.94 -5.53
CA TYR A 426 -16.49 2.01 -6.68
C TYR A 426 -15.08 1.60 -7.11
N ARG A 427 -14.01 2.26 -6.60
CA ARG A 427 -12.60 1.91 -6.83
C ARG A 427 -12.00 1.06 -5.69
N SER A 428 -12.81 0.60 -4.73
CA SER A 428 -12.33 -0.18 -3.57
C SER A 428 -11.71 -1.51 -4.01
N SER A 429 -10.68 -1.96 -3.29
CA SER A 429 -9.91 -3.16 -3.65
C SER A 429 -9.49 -3.97 -2.42
N LEU A 430 -9.71 -5.29 -2.45
CA LEU A 430 -8.91 -6.24 -1.66
C LEU A 430 -7.55 -6.37 -2.35
N ARG A 431 -6.45 -6.20 -1.61
CA ARG A 431 -5.09 -6.49 -2.08
C ARG A 431 -4.42 -7.54 -1.21
N ILE A 432 -3.51 -8.29 -1.81
CA ILE A 432 -2.72 -9.33 -1.16
C ILE A 432 -1.27 -8.91 -1.24
N LEU A 433 -0.77 -8.28 -0.18
CA LEU A 433 0.61 -7.81 -0.11
C LEU A 433 1.50 -8.97 0.32
N ARG A 434 2.54 -9.23 -0.49
CA ARG A 434 3.57 -10.21 -0.23
C ARG A 434 4.90 -9.50 -0.08
N HIS A 435 5.70 -9.92 0.89
CA HIS A 435 7.10 -9.51 0.94
C HIS A 435 7.82 -10.15 -0.26
N GLY A 436 8.63 -9.38 -1.00
CA GLY A 436 9.34 -9.88 -2.18
C GLY A 436 9.38 -8.91 -3.35
N LEU A 437 9.77 -9.41 -4.53
CA LEU A 437 9.96 -8.64 -5.76
C LEU A 437 8.71 -8.70 -6.67
N GLN A 438 8.46 -7.61 -7.41
CA GLN A 438 7.35 -7.51 -8.36
C GLN A 438 7.58 -8.40 -9.59
N VAL A 439 6.57 -9.19 -9.97
CA VAL A 439 6.56 -10.02 -11.19
C VAL A 439 5.64 -9.38 -12.23
N ASN A 440 6.08 -9.29 -13.48
CA ASN A 440 5.28 -8.77 -14.60
C ASN A 440 4.80 -9.93 -15.49
N GLU A 441 3.48 -10.05 -15.69
CA GLU A 441 2.89 -11.02 -16.62
C GLU A 441 3.04 -10.54 -18.07
N VAL A 442 3.63 -11.37 -18.93
CA VAL A 442 3.96 -10.99 -20.33
C VAL A 442 2.92 -11.50 -21.34
N ALA A 443 2.35 -12.69 -21.12
CA ALA A 443 1.36 -13.28 -22.04
C ALA A 443 0.50 -14.35 -21.35
N ALA A 444 -0.78 -14.41 -21.72
CA ALA A 444 -1.72 -15.47 -21.35
C ALA A 444 -2.51 -15.96 -22.57
N SER A 445 -2.87 -17.25 -22.58
CA SER A 445 -3.68 -17.86 -23.65
C SER A 445 -4.66 -18.88 -23.08
N ARG A 446 -5.86 -18.96 -23.67
CA ARG A 446 -6.88 -19.94 -23.27
C ARG A 446 -6.72 -21.22 -24.08
N LEU A 447 -6.52 -22.34 -23.39
CA LEU A 447 -6.37 -23.65 -24.00
C LEU A 447 -7.73 -24.32 -24.24
N PRO A 448 -7.86 -25.23 -25.25
CA PRO A 448 -9.12 -25.88 -25.61
C PRO A 448 -9.60 -26.93 -24.58
N GLY A 449 -8.84 -27.15 -23.51
CA GLY A 449 -9.14 -28.06 -22.40
C GLY A 449 -8.11 -27.88 -21.29
N VAL A 450 -8.20 -28.71 -20.26
CA VAL A 450 -7.16 -28.78 -19.21
C VAL A 450 -5.99 -29.63 -19.75
N PRO A 451 -4.77 -29.08 -19.88
CA PRO A 451 -3.61 -29.89 -20.26
C PRO A 451 -3.22 -30.85 -19.12
N THR A 452 -2.82 -32.06 -19.47
CA THR A 452 -2.31 -33.08 -18.53
C THR A 452 -0.82 -32.95 -18.25
N GLY A 453 -0.10 -32.14 -19.05
CA GLY A 453 1.30 -31.79 -18.84
C GLY A 453 1.74 -30.66 -19.77
N ILE A 454 2.78 -29.92 -19.36
CA ILE A 454 3.41 -28.83 -20.11
C ILE A 454 4.93 -28.95 -20.04
N TRP A 455 5.62 -28.75 -21.17
CA TRP A 455 7.08 -28.77 -21.28
C TRP A 455 7.57 -27.65 -22.20
N THR A 456 8.71 -27.03 -21.89
CA THR A 456 9.39 -26.07 -22.77
C THR A 456 10.69 -26.66 -23.28
N ILE A 457 10.90 -26.66 -24.60
CA ILE A 457 12.01 -27.34 -25.27
C ILE A 457 12.75 -26.35 -26.18
N LYS A 458 14.09 -26.30 -26.06
CA LYS A 458 15.00 -25.52 -26.93
C LYS A 458 15.17 -26.21 -28.30
N SER A 459 15.77 -25.55 -29.30
CA SER A 459 16.18 -26.26 -30.53
C SER A 459 17.50 -26.99 -30.37
N ARG A 460 18.34 -26.55 -29.42
CA ARG A 460 19.61 -27.15 -29.01
C ARG A 460 19.81 -27.02 -27.51
N TYR A 461 20.57 -27.93 -26.91
CA TYR A 461 20.88 -27.95 -25.49
C TYR A 461 21.53 -26.64 -25.02
N ASP A 462 22.45 -26.11 -25.82
CA ASP A 462 23.23 -24.89 -25.54
C ASP A 462 22.50 -23.56 -25.84
N GLU A 463 21.28 -23.59 -26.39
CA GLU A 463 20.55 -22.35 -26.71
C GLU A 463 20.02 -21.64 -25.46
N ASN A 464 20.06 -20.30 -25.43
CA ASN A 464 19.54 -19.52 -24.31
C ASN A 464 18.01 -19.42 -24.29
N PHE A 465 17.32 -19.78 -25.38
CA PHE A 465 15.88 -19.59 -25.55
C PHE A 465 15.17 -20.91 -25.86
N SER A 466 13.99 -21.11 -25.28
CA SER A 466 13.10 -22.22 -25.66
C SER A 466 12.45 -21.94 -27.01
N LYS A 467 12.28 -22.97 -27.84
CA LYS A 467 11.69 -22.89 -29.19
C LYS A 467 10.28 -23.47 -29.26
N TYR A 468 9.96 -24.45 -28.41
CA TYR A 468 8.66 -25.12 -28.39
C TYR A 468 8.06 -25.14 -26.99
N ILE A 469 6.74 -24.98 -26.91
CA ILE A 469 5.90 -25.30 -25.75
C ILE A 469 5.03 -26.49 -26.14
N ILE A 470 5.13 -27.59 -25.40
CA ILE A 470 4.36 -28.82 -25.64
C ILE A 470 3.28 -28.90 -24.57
N LEU A 471 2.04 -29.14 -24.99
CA LEU A 471 0.85 -29.21 -24.15
C LEU A 471 0.13 -30.53 -24.43
N SER A 472 0.18 -31.45 -23.47
CA SER A 472 -0.48 -32.75 -23.60
C SER A 472 -1.94 -32.70 -23.14
N PHE A 473 -2.81 -33.46 -23.79
CA PHE A 473 -4.20 -33.69 -23.40
C PHE A 473 -4.51 -35.19 -23.47
N SER A 474 -5.65 -35.61 -22.90
CA SER A 474 -6.03 -37.03 -22.75
C SER A 474 -6.17 -37.85 -24.05
N LYS A 475 -6.17 -37.21 -25.22
CA LYS A 475 -6.24 -37.87 -26.55
C LYS A 475 -5.34 -37.24 -27.62
N GLN A 476 -4.65 -36.14 -27.34
CA GLN A 476 -3.92 -35.36 -28.33
C GLN A 476 -2.78 -34.55 -27.68
N THR A 477 -1.82 -34.10 -28.47
CA THR A 477 -0.76 -33.18 -28.04
C THR A 477 -0.78 -31.94 -28.93
N LEU A 478 -0.66 -30.77 -28.32
CA LEU A 478 -0.55 -29.48 -28.99
C LEU A 478 0.91 -28.99 -28.84
N VAL A 479 1.52 -28.54 -29.94
CA VAL A 479 2.85 -27.93 -29.91
C VAL A 479 2.75 -26.50 -30.41
N LEU A 480 3.31 -25.57 -29.65
CA LEU A 480 3.39 -24.15 -29.97
C LEU A 480 4.85 -23.78 -30.21
N SER A 481 5.17 -23.06 -31.28
CA SER A 481 6.51 -22.48 -31.48
C SER A 481 6.61 -21.11 -30.83
N ILE A 482 7.73 -20.84 -30.16
CA ILE A 482 8.14 -19.53 -29.67
C ILE A 482 8.95 -18.85 -30.77
N SER A 483 8.46 -17.70 -31.23
CA SER A 483 9.09 -16.75 -32.15
C SER A 483 8.47 -15.37 -31.86
N ASP A 484 8.46 -14.44 -32.82
CA ASP A 484 7.77 -13.14 -32.71
C ASP A 484 6.28 -13.28 -32.31
N ARG A 485 5.66 -14.44 -32.58
CA ARG A 485 4.32 -14.80 -32.11
C ARG A 485 4.24 -16.29 -31.77
N VAL A 486 3.64 -16.61 -30.63
CA VAL A 486 3.31 -17.99 -30.26
C VAL A 486 2.26 -18.54 -31.22
N GLN A 487 2.61 -19.58 -31.98
CA GLN A 487 1.76 -20.20 -33.02
C GLN A 487 1.76 -21.71 -32.90
N GLN A 488 0.66 -22.37 -33.26
CA GLN A 488 0.60 -23.83 -33.33
C GLN A 488 1.42 -24.34 -34.51
N VAL A 489 2.26 -25.36 -34.26
CA VAL A 489 3.12 -26.00 -35.26
C VAL A 489 2.87 -27.50 -35.32
N THR A 490 3.02 -28.06 -36.52
CA THR A 490 2.77 -29.48 -36.83
C THR A 490 4.00 -30.21 -37.38
N ASP A 491 5.08 -29.49 -37.67
CA ASP A 491 6.29 -30.00 -38.31
C ASP A 491 7.38 -30.44 -37.30
N SER A 492 7.08 -30.44 -36.01
CA SER A 492 8.03 -30.70 -34.89
C SER A 492 8.43 -32.17 -34.72
N GLY A 493 7.85 -33.10 -35.48
CA GLY A 493 8.09 -34.56 -35.38
C GLY A 493 7.33 -35.27 -34.24
N ILE A 494 6.74 -34.49 -33.34
CA ILE A 494 5.92 -34.93 -32.20
C ILE A 494 4.57 -35.48 -32.70
N ASP A 495 4.13 -36.61 -32.15
CA ASP A 495 2.80 -37.17 -32.41
C ASP A 495 1.71 -36.30 -31.77
N LEU A 496 0.94 -35.60 -32.59
CA LEU A 496 -0.16 -34.76 -32.13
C LEU A 496 -1.44 -35.57 -31.83
N ASN A 497 -1.55 -36.79 -32.35
CA ASN A 497 -2.77 -37.60 -32.29
C ASN A 497 -2.83 -38.52 -31.06
N LYS A 498 -1.92 -38.32 -30.10
CA LYS A 498 -1.77 -39.12 -28.88
C LYS A 498 -1.53 -38.22 -27.68
N GLN A 499 -1.85 -38.74 -26.49
CA GLN A 499 -1.38 -38.17 -25.24
C GLN A 499 0.14 -38.33 -25.14
N THR A 500 0.86 -37.24 -24.95
CA THR A 500 2.26 -37.28 -24.50
C THR A 500 2.26 -37.51 -22.98
N ILE A 501 2.89 -38.59 -22.53
CA ILE A 501 3.08 -38.89 -21.10
C ILE A 501 4.21 -38.02 -20.55
N HIS A 502 5.31 -37.92 -21.32
CA HIS A 502 6.50 -37.16 -20.97
C HIS A 502 7.21 -36.66 -22.23
N ALA A 503 7.86 -35.50 -22.15
CA ALA A 503 8.72 -34.96 -23.20
C ALA A 503 9.96 -34.29 -22.62
N ASN A 504 11.10 -34.40 -23.29
CA ASN A 504 12.32 -33.70 -22.88
C ASN A 504 13.27 -33.45 -24.07
N LEU A 505 14.25 -32.56 -23.86
CA LEU A 505 15.43 -32.42 -24.71
C LEU A 505 16.60 -33.18 -24.07
N LEU A 506 17.28 -34.02 -24.85
CA LEU A 506 18.47 -34.75 -24.44
C LEU A 506 19.76 -33.99 -24.85
N GLU A 507 20.90 -34.38 -24.28
CA GLU A 507 22.21 -33.76 -24.55
C GLU A 507 22.63 -33.84 -26.03
N ASP A 508 22.19 -34.88 -26.76
CA ASP A 508 22.40 -35.03 -28.21
C ASP A 508 21.59 -34.04 -29.07
N ASN A 509 20.81 -33.14 -28.43
CA ASN A 509 19.86 -32.20 -29.03
C ASN A 509 18.62 -32.88 -29.66
N ALA A 510 18.36 -34.16 -29.36
CA ALA A 510 17.14 -34.83 -29.78
C ALA A 510 15.98 -34.59 -28.78
N ILE A 511 14.77 -34.48 -29.33
CA ILE A 511 13.54 -34.40 -28.55
C ILE A 511 13.03 -35.82 -28.32
N ILE A 512 12.83 -36.21 -27.05
CA ILE A 512 12.09 -37.43 -26.73
C ILE A 512 10.61 -37.09 -26.46
N GLN A 513 9.72 -37.91 -27.01
CA GLN A 513 8.28 -37.93 -26.69
C GLN A 513 7.88 -39.34 -26.29
N VAL A 514 7.38 -39.53 -25.07
CA VAL A 514 6.86 -40.82 -24.58
C VAL A 514 5.33 -40.83 -24.65
N MET A 515 4.77 -41.94 -25.12
CA MET A 515 3.35 -42.15 -25.40
C MET A 515 2.89 -43.49 -24.79
N PRO A 516 1.58 -43.78 -24.67
CA PRO A 516 1.11 -45.04 -24.10
C PRO A 516 1.54 -46.32 -24.83
N ASP A 517 1.98 -46.26 -26.09
CA ASP A 517 2.39 -47.40 -26.93
C ASP A 517 3.90 -47.45 -27.25
N GLY A 518 4.72 -46.63 -26.60
CA GLY A 518 6.16 -46.53 -26.84
C GLY A 518 6.67 -45.09 -26.81
N PHE A 519 7.87 -44.85 -27.33
CA PHE A 519 8.44 -43.51 -27.42
C PHE A 519 9.00 -43.18 -28.82
N ARG A 520 9.18 -41.89 -29.08
CA ARG A 520 9.86 -41.33 -30.25
C ARG A 520 11.11 -40.59 -29.78
N HIS A 521 12.28 -40.94 -30.32
CA HIS A 521 13.50 -40.13 -30.29
C HIS A 521 13.59 -39.37 -31.61
N ILE A 522 13.52 -38.05 -31.55
CA ILE A 522 13.40 -37.15 -32.71
C ILE A 522 14.71 -36.36 -32.83
N ARG A 523 15.58 -36.77 -33.76
CA ARG A 523 16.88 -36.11 -33.98
C ARG A 523 16.73 -34.75 -34.65
N VAL A 524 17.78 -33.93 -34.58
CA VAL A 524 17.85 -32.56 -35.13
C VAL A 524 17.50 -32.50 -36.63
N ASP A 525 17.80 -33.55 -37.39
CA ASP A 525 17.48 -33.71 -38.81
C ASP A 525 16.04 -34.21 -39.08
N LYS A 526 15.18 -34.20 -38.05
CA LYS A 526 13.81 -34.71 -38.03
C LYS A 526 13.66 -36.22 -38.29
N ARG A 527 14.73 -37.01 -38.26
CA ARG A 527 14.60 -38.48 -38.22
C ARG A 527 13.97 -38.91 -36.89
N VAL A 528 12.88 -39.68 -36.98
CA VAL A 528 12.14 -40.19 -35.83
C VAL A 528 12.44 -41.68 -35.67
N GLN A 529 13.15 -42.05 -34.62
CA GLN A 529 13.28 -43.43 -34.17
C GLN A 529 12.11 -43.72 -33.21
N GLN A 530 11.13 -44.50 -33.65
CA GLN A 530 10.02 -44.93 -32.81
C GLN A 530 10.30 -46.33 -32.26
N LEU A 531 10.30 -46.47 -30.93
CA LEU A 531 10.48 -47.73 -30.22
C LEU A 531 9.16 -48.09 -29.52
N LYS A 532 8.63 -49.29 -29.81
CA LYS A 532 7.37 -49.79 -29.25
C LYS A 532 7.65 -50.72 -28.08
N THR A 533 6.79 -50.69 -27.06
CA THR A 533 6.90 -51.53 -25.86
C THR A 533 5.90 -52.69 -25.90
N GLU A 534 6.29 -53.85 -25.36
CA GLU A 534 5.41 -55.02 -25.18
C GLU A 534 4.48 -54.84 -23.96
N GLY A 535 3.78 -53.72 -23.93
CA GLY A 535 2.95 -53.28 -22.81
C GLY A 535 2.64 -51.80 -22.93
N LYS A 536 1.58 -51.35 -22.25
CA LYS A 536 1.23 -49.92 -22.20
C LYS A 536 2.14 -49.20 -21.21
N ILE A 537 2.75 -48.09 -21.65
CA ILE A 537 3.50 -47.21 -20.75
C ILE A 537 2.51 -46.47 -19.84
N VAL A 538 2.71 -46.55 -18.52
CA VAL A 538 1.86 -45.92 -17.50
C VAL A 538 2.49 -44.66 -16.92
N LYS A 539 3.81 -44.67 -16.70
CA LYS A 539 4.62 -43.51 -16.30
C LYS A 539 5.93 -43.50 -17.09
N ALA A 540 6.49 -42.30 -17.26
CA ALA A 540 7.76 -42.09 -17.92
C ALA A 540 8.43 -40.83 -17.34
N VAL A 541 9.74 -40.91 -17.12
CA VAL A 541 10.55 -39.82 -16.55
C VAL A 541 11.91 -39.77 -17.26
N SER A 542 12.53 -38.59 -17.33
CA SER A 542 13.89 -38.46 -17.87
C SER A 542 14.62 -37.24 -17.31
N ASN A 543 15.94 -37.30 -17.34
CA ASN A 543 16.82 -36.12 -17.25
C ASN A 543 17.58 -35.92 -18.57
N GLN A 544 18.79 -35.34 -18.54
CA GLN A 544 19.56 -34.99 -19.74
C GLN A 544 20.11 -36.20 -20.52
N LYS A 545 20.31 -37.36 -19.86
CA LYS A 545 20.90 -38.58 -20.47
C LYS A 545 20.19 -39.89 -20.14
N GLN A 546 19.31 -39.90 -19.14
CA GLN A 546 18.65 -41.12 -18.63
C GLN A 546 17.14 -41.02 -18.81
N ILE A 547 16.50 -42.13 -19.17
CA ILE A 547 15.04 -42.29 -19.26
C ILE A 547 14.62 -43.57 -18.53
N ALA A 548 13.58 -43.48 -17.70
CA ALA A 548 12.93 -44.64 -17.10
C ALA A 548 11.44 -44.64 -17.45
N ILE A 549 10.92 -45.80 -17.87
CA ILE A 549 9.49 -46.00 -18.17
C ILE A 549 8.94 -47.17 -17.35
N SER A 550 7.69 -47.09 -16.92
CA SER A 550 6.96 -48.24 -16.37
C SER A 550 5.89 -48.74 -17.33
N LEU A 551 5.76 -50.06 -17.41
CA LEU A 551 4.66 -50.72 -18.12
C LEU A 551 3.58 -51.16 -17.11
N GLN A 552 2.36 -51.33 -17.63
CA GLN A 552 1.29 -52.02 -16.92
C GLN A 552 1.76 -53.44 -16.51
N GLY A 553 1.58 -53.82 -15.24
CA GLY A 553 2.15 -55.07 -14.68
C GLY A 553 3.47 -54.92 -13.93
N GLY A 554 3.95 -53.69 -13.68
CA GLY A 554 5.05 -53.43 -12.74
C GLY A 554 6.47 -53.59 -13.30
N ASP A 555 6.61 -53.77 -14.61
CA ASP A 555 7.91 -53.69 -15.30
C ASP A 555 8.42 -52.25 -15.33
N ILE A 556 9.69 -52.06 -14.97
CA ILE A 556 10.47 -50.85 -15.26
C ILE A 556 11.50 -51.20 -16.32
N ILE A 557 11.60 -50.36 -17.36
CA ILE A 557 12.66 -50.40 -18.36
C ILE A 557 13.45 -49.08 -18.28
N TYR A 558 14.77 -49.20 -18.28
CA TYR A 558 15.70 -48.09 -18.07
C TYR A 558 16.67 -47.96 -19.25
N PHE A 559 16.78 -46.74 -19.78
CA PHE A 559 17.57 -46.38 -20.94
C PHE A 559 18.60 -45.30 -20.59
N GLU A 560 19.79 -45.43 -21.18
CA GLU A 560 20.83 -44.39 -21.17
C GLU A 560 21.16 -43.94 -22.60
N LEU A 561 21.56 -42.68 -22.74
CA LEU A 561 22.06 -42.10 -23.98
C LEU A 561 23.56 -42.38 -24.14
N ASP A 562 23.93 -43.04 -25.24
CA ASP A 562 25.34 -43.35 -25.54
C ASP A 562 26.11 -42.17 -26.17
N TYR A 563 27.42 -42.34 -26.30
CA TYR A 563 28.31 -41.35 -26.93
C TYR A 563 28.06 -41.12 -28.44
N ALA A 564 27.15 -41.88 -29.07
CA ALA A 564 26.71 -41.72 -30.46
C ALA A 564 25.28 -41.14 -30.57
N GLY A 565 24.68 -40.72 -29.46
CA GLY A 565 23.32 -40.19 -29.39
C GLY A 565 22.25 -41.25 -29.66
N GLN A 566 22.50 -42.52 -29.32
CA GLN A 566 21.51 -43.60 -29.35
C GLN A 566 21.04 -43.91 -27.93
N LEU A 567 19.74 -44.18 -27.78
CA LEU A 567 19.16 -44.66 -26.54
C LEU A 567 19.27 -46.18 -26.47
N ILE A 568 20.10 -46.67 -25.55
CA ILE A 568 20.30 -48.11 -25.30
C ILE A 568 19.48 -48.55 -24.09
N GLU A 569 18.85 -49.72 -24.17
CA GLU A 569 18.24 -50.36 -22.99
C GLU A 569 19.35 -50.94 -22.12
N VAL A 570 19.47 -50.45 -20.88
CA VAL A 570 20.55 -50.82 -19.95
C VAL A 570 20.08 -51.87 -18.94
N ALA A 571 18.84 -51.74 -18.44
CA ALA A 571 18.27 -52.68 -17.49
C ALA A 571 16.74 -52.74 -17.56
N LYS A 572 16.20 -53.92 -17.28
CA LYS A 572 14.77 -54.17 -17.05
C LYS A 572 14.60 -54.86 -15.70
N THR A 573 13.59 -54.48 -14.92
CA THR A 573 13.28 -55.10 -13.61
C THR A 573 11.78 -55.03 -13.33
N ASN A 574 11.20 -56.13 -12.87
CA ASN A 574 9.80 -56.19 -12.46
C ASN A 574 9.67 -55.99 -10.93
N LEU A 575 8.76 -55.11 -10.49
CA LEU A 575 8.53 -54.81 -9.08
C LEU A 575 7.37 -55.60 -8.44
N GLN A 576 6.73 -56.48 -9.20
CA GLN A 576 5.57 -57.33 -8.88
C GLN A 576 4.28 -56.59 -8.47
N GLU A 577 4.28 -55.26 -8.57
CA GLU A 577 3.20 -54.34 -8.15
C GLU A 577 3.00 -53.27 -9.23
N GLU A 578 1.78 -52.75 -9.38
CA GLU A 578 1.52 -51.66 -10.34
C GLU A 578 2.16 -50.34 -9.89
N ILE A 579 2.69 -49.60 -10.85
CA ILE A 579 3.48 -48.39 -10.61
C ILE A 579 2.61 -47.15 -10.86
N GLU A 580 2.21 -46.53 -9.76
CA GLU A 580 1.29 -45.39 -9.74
C GLU A 580 2.00 -44.06 -10.02
N CYS A 581 3.29 -43.95 -9.67
CA CYS A 581 4.11 -42.75 -9.89
C CYS A 581 5.62 -43.07 -9.87
N MET A 582 6.42 -42.24 -10.54
CA MET A 582 7.88 -42.33 -10.65
C MET A 582 8.49 -40.93 -10.69
N ASP A 583 9.73 -40.79 -10.23
CA ASP A 583 10.53 -39.57 -10.43
C ASP A 583 12.05 -39.85 -10.46
N ILE A 584 12.79 -39.11 -11.30
CA ILE A 584 14.25 -39.21 -11.49
C ILE A 584 14.89 -37.81 -11.40
N GLY A 585 15.92 -37.66 -10.58
CA GLY A 585 16.63 -36.39 -10.43
C GLY A 585 17.47 -36.00 -11.67
N GLU A 586 17.78 -34.72 -11.82
CA GLU A 586 18.72 -34.22 -12.82
C GLU A 586 20.15 -34.80 -12.62
N VAL A 587 20.98 -34.76 -13.66
CA VAL A 587 22.38 -35.16 -13.57
C VAL A 587 23.21 -34.08 -12.86
N PRO A 588 23.85 -34.35 -11.70
CA PRO A 588 24.66 -33.35 -11.00
C PRO A 588 25.90 -32.94 -11.80
N PHE A 589 26.33 -31.68 -11.65
CA PHE A 589 27.53 -31.17 -12.32
C PHE A 589 28.76 -32.03 -12.01
N GLY A 590 29.49 -32.44 -13.05
CA GLY A 590 30.64 -33.35 -12.95
C GLY A 590 30.30 -34.85 -12.90
N ARG A 591 29.03 -35.25 -12.92
CA ARG A 591 28.61 -36.65 -13.15
C ARG A 591 28.03 -36.84 -14.55
N GLN A 592 28.01 -38.10 -15.00
CA GLN A 592 27.33 -38.51 -16.25
C GLN A 592 25.88 -38.92 -16.01
N LYS A 593 25.52 -39.30 -14.77
CA LYS A 593 24.16 -39.69 -14.39
C LYS A 593 23.76 -39.33 -12.96
N SER A 594 22.46 -39.24 -12.76
CA SER A 594 21.75 -39.24 -11.48
C SER A 594 21.70 -40.65 -10.90
N LYS A 595 21.77 -40.75 -9.57
CA LYS A 595 21.93 -42.02 -8.82
C LYS A 595 20.64 -42.78 -8.56
N PHE A 596 19.50 -42.09 -8.52
CA PHE A 596 18.29 -42.62 -7.87
C PHE A 596 17.04 -42.47 -8.73
N LEU A 597 16.27 -43.54 -8.81
CA LEU A 597 14.92 -43.57 -9.36
C LEU A 597 13.94 -43.87 -8.21
N SER A 598 12.99 -42.97 -7.97
CA SER A 598 11.93 -43.17 -6.97
C SER A 598 10.65 -43.71 -7.63
N VAL A 599 9.95 -44.63 -6.95
CA VAL A 599 8.80 -45.36 -7.49
C VAL A 599 7.74 -45.56 -6.41
N GLY A 600 6.50 -45.12 -6.65
CA GLY A 600 5.33 -45.40 -5.81
C GLY A 600 4.51 -46.57 -6.37
N CYS A 601 4.18 -47.54 -5.53
CA CYS A 601 3.56 -48.82 -5.91
C CYS A 601 2.15 -49.01 -5.31
N SER A 602 1.39 -49.96 -5.86
CA SER A 602 0.04 -50.35 -5.42
C SER A 602 -0.01 -50.89 -3.97
N ASP A 603 1.03 -51.60 -3.54
CA ASP A 603 1.23 -52.20 -2.20
C ASP A 603 1.33 -51.21 -1.02
N HIS A 604 0.98 -49.94 -1.23
CA HIS A 604 1.19 -48.85 -0.29
C HIS A 604 2.68 -48.66 0.08
N SER A 605 3.62 -48.90 -0.84
CA SER A 605 5.04 -48.55 -0.64
C SER A 605 5.54 -47.47 -1.59
N VAL A 606 6.55 -46.73 -1.14
CA VAL A 606 7.47 -46.00 -2.01
C VAL A 606 8.86 -46.64 -1.90
N ARG A 607 9.52 -46.79 -3.05
CA ARG A 607 10.77 -47.53 -3.23
C ARG A 607 11.80 -46.63 -3.92
N ILE A 608 13.06 -46.69 -3.51
CA ILE A 608 14.17 -46.04 -4.22
C ILE A 608 15.05 -47.13 -4.83
N LEU A 609 15.33 -47.00 -6.13
CA LEU A 609 16.19 -47.89 -6.90
C LEU A 609 17.49 -47.17 -7.27
N SER A 610 18.60 -47.92 -7.32
CA SER A 610 19.89 -47.43 -7.79
C SER A 610 19.93 -47.36 -9.33
N LEU A 611 20.64 -46.37 -9.86
CA LEU A 611 20.96 -46.24 -11.29
C LEU A 611 22.47 -46.33 -11.56
N GLU A 612 23.29 -46.57 -10.53
CA GLU A 612 24.74 -46.79 -10.67
C GLU A 612 25.02 -48.09 -11.44
N ASN A 613 26.16 -48.15 -12.16
CA ASN A 613 26.49 -49.26 -13.07
C ASN A 613 26.39 -50.64 -12.39
N ASP A 614 27.01 -50.79 -11.23
CA ASP A 614 27.17 -52.09 -10.56
C ASP A 614 25.89 -52.55 -9.82
N THR A 615 24.88 -51.68 -9.70
CA THR A 615 23.66 -51.92 -8.92
C THR A 615 22.38 -51.47 -9.63
N CYS A 616 22.41 -51.34 -10.96
CA CYS A 616 21.31 -50.76 -11.74
C CYS A 616 19.96 -51.47 -11.49
N LEU A 617 18.92 -50.66 -11.23
CA LEU A 617 17.55 -51.04 -10.82
C LEU A 617 17.44 -51.88 -9.52
N GLN A 618 18.53 -52.09 -8.76
CA GLN A 618 18.44 -52.73 -7.45
C GLN A 618 17.76 -51.81 -6.42
N LYS A 619 16.93 -52.40 -5.55
CA LYS A 619 16.19 -51.69 -4.50
C LYS A 619 17.11 -51.30 -3.35
N ILE A 620 17.31 -49.99 -3.15
CA ILE A 620 18.11 -49.42 -2.07
C ILE A 620 17.28 -49.32 -0.78
N SER A 621 16.11 -48.71 -0.87
CA SER A 621 15.25 -48.44 0.29
C SER A 621 13.76 -48.58 -0.05
N ILE A 622 12.97 -48.86 0.98
CA ILE A 622 11.51 -48.99 0.90
C ILE A 622 10.89 -48.36 2.15
N GLN A 623 9.80 -47.62 1.95
CA GLN A 623 9.04 -46.99 3.01
C GLN A 623 7.56 -47.32 2.82
N ALA A 624 6.92 -47.84 3.87
CA ALA A 624 5.48 -48.07 3.89
C ALA A 624 4.71 -46.74 4.02
N LEU A 625 3.56 -46.67 3.36
CA LEU A 625 2.68 -45.51 3.26
C LEU A 625 1.32 -45.86 3.91
N PRO A 626 0.63 -44.91 4.56
CA PRO A 626 -0.73 -45.12 5.07
C PRO A 626 -1.81 -45.10 3.97
N GLY A 627 -1.49 -45.48 2.72
CA GLY A 627 -2.38 -45.45 1.56
C GLY A 627 -1.64 -45.52 0.22
N ILE A 628 -2.36 -45.72 -0.89
CA ILE A 628 -1.78 -45.77 -2.25
C ILE A 628 -1.24 -44.38 -2.64
N ALA A 629 -0.05 -44.34 -3.23
CA ALA A 629 0.53 -43.11 -3.78
C ALA A 629 -0.22 -42.66 -5.05
N GLU A 630 -0.66 -41.41 -5.08
CA GLU A 630 -1.18 -40.70 -6.27
C GLU A 630 -0.06 -39.95 -7.00
N ASN A 631 0.95 -39.47 -6.25
CA ASN A 631 2.12 -38.78 -6.80
C ASN A 631 3.36 -38.96 -5.92
N VAL A 632 4.54 -38.97 -6.53
CA VAL A 632 5.87 -39.01 -5.91
C VAL A 632 6.70 -37.89 -6.54
N SER A 633 7.52 -37.18 -5.74
CA SER A 633 8.52 -36.26 -6.29
C SER A 633 9.78 -36.20 -5.41
N LEU A 634 10.94 -36.21 -6.06
CA LEU A 634 12.24 -35.90 -5.49
C LEU A 634 12.50 -34.40 -5.69
N ILE A 635 12.69 -33.67 -4.60
CA ILE A 635 12.89 -32.22 -4.62
C ILE A 635 14.10 -31.88 -3.76
N GLU A 636 15.14 -31.32 -4.37
CA GLU A 636 16.23 -30.71 -3.61
C GLU A 636 15.76 -29.38 -3.03
N MET A 637 15.86 -29.23 -1.71
CA MET A 637 15.52 -28.01 -0.99
C MET A 637 16.70 -27.62 -0.12
N LYS A 638 16.97 -26.32 0.05
CA LYS A 638 18.02 -25.86 0.98
C LYS A 638 17.71 -26.36 2.40
N ARG A 639 18.72 -26.90 3.08
CA ARG A 639 18.57 -27.55 4.39
C ARG A 639 18.29 -26.52 5.47
N GLY A 640 17.01 -26.38 5.85
CA GLY A 640 16.57 -25.43 6.87
C GLY A 640 16.93 -25.85 8.30
N SER A 641 18.13 -25.48 8.75
CA SER A 641 18.54 -25.46 10.16
C SER A 641 19.34 -24.18 10.43
N GLY A 642 19.03 -23.49 11.53
CA GLY A 642 19.68 -22.23 11.88
C GLY A 642 21.10 -22.39 12.44
N LEU A 643 21.75 -21.24 12.68
CA LEU A 643 23.18 -21.03 12.96
C LEU A 643 24.07 -21.04 11.69
N GLU A 644 25.16 -20.28 11.76
CA GLU A 644 25.91 -19.81 10.60
C GLU A 644 27.18 -20.66 10.31
N GLN A 645 27.70 -20.53 9.09
CA GLN A 645 29.05 -20.97 8.67
C GLN A 645 29.32 -22.48 8.50
N GLU A 646 28.41 -23.20 7.81
CA GLU A 646 28.83 -24.32 6.95
C GLU A 646 28.39 -24.06 5.48
N ALA A 647 29.03 -24.72 4.52
CA ALA A 647 28.82 -24.51 3.08
C ALA A 647 27.39 -24.89 2.62
N GLU A 648 26.93 -24.36 1.48
CA GLU A 648 25.55 -24.57 0.97
C GLU A 648 25.18 -26.06 0.79
N GLN A 649 24.61 -26.68 1.82
CA GLN A 649 24.05 -28.04 1.75
C GLN A 649 22.59 -27.99 1.30
N TYR A 650 22.38 -28.40 0.05
CA TYR A 650 21.07 -28.79 -0.47
C TYR A 650 20.73 -30.18 0.06
N GLN A 651 19.48 -30.43 0.44
CA GLN A 651 19.02 -31.73 0.93
C GLN A 651 17.88 -32.24 0.03
N LEU A 652 17.99 -33.49 -0.39
CA LEU A 652 16.99 -34.15 -1.21
C LEU A 652 15.81 -34.62 -0.34
N TYR A 653 14.59 -34.23 -0.69
CA TYR A 653 13.36 -34.66 -0.02
C TYR A 653 12.46 -35.43 -0.98
N LEU A 654 11.88 -36.52 -0.48
CA LEU A 654 10.86 -37.32 -1.14
C LEU A 654 9.49 -36.89 -0.63
N TYR A 655 8.64 -36.36 -1.50
CA TYR A 655 7.24 -36.06 -1.21
C TYR A 655 6.32 -37.09 -1.87
N VAL A 656 5.31 -37.57 -1.13
CA VAL A 656 4.36 -38.59 -1.60
C VAL A 656 2.93 -38.17 -1.25
N GLY A 657 2.13 -37.84 -2.26
CA GLY A 657 0.69 -37.55 -2.10
C GLY A 657 -0.12 -38.83 -2.24
N LEU A 658 -1.09 -39.08 -1.34
CA LEU A 658 -1.83 -40.35 -1.27
C LEU A 658 -3.31 -40.21 -1.70
N LYS A 659 -3.87 -41.30 -2.24
CA LYS A 659 -5.27 -41.39 -2.72
C LYS A 659 -6.33 -41.18 -1.63
N ASN A 660 -5.96 -41.27 -0.35
CA ASN A 660 -6.86 -41.11 0.80
C ASN A 660 -6.76 -39.73 1.49
N GLY A 661 -6.15 -38.72 0.85
CA GLY A 661 -6.12 -37.37 1.40
C GLY A 661 -4.94 -37.05 2.33
N ILE A 662 -3.95 -37.95 2.42
CA ILE A 662 -2.71 -37.76 3.19
C ILE A 662 -1.56 -37.31 2.29
N LEU A 663 -0.71 -36.40 2.78
CA LEU A 663 0.59 -36.06 2.21
C LEU A 663 1.70 -36.56 3.15
N LEU A 664 2.70 -37.24 2.59
CA LEU A 664 3.91 -37.68 3.27
C LEU A 664 5.15 -36.92 2.74
N ARG A 665 6.10 -36.63 3.63
CA ARG A 665 7.45 -36.12 3.33
C ARG A 665 8.48 -37.03 4.00
N ALA A 666 9.63 -37.24 3.37
CA ALA A 666 10.82 -37.85 3.95
C ALA A 666 12.09 -37.16 3.41
N SER A 667 13.21 -37.22 4.13
CA SER A 667 14.54 -36.88 3.60
C SER A 667 15.24 -38.10 3.01
N VAL A 668 15.96 -37.89 1.90
CA VAL A 668 16.77 -38.88 1.20
C VAL A 668 18.25 -38.54 1.39
N ASP A 669 19.06 -39.51 1.81
CA ASP A 669 20.52 -39.34 1.80
C ASP A 669 21.08 -39.42 0.36
N GLN A 670 21.85 -38.41 -0.03
CA GLN A 670 22.50 -38.32 -1.35
C GLN A 670 23.60 -39.37 -1.57
N ILE A 671 24.14 -39.96 -0.50
CA ILE A 671 25.17 -41.00 -0.57
C ILE A 671 24.53 -42.39 -0.55
N THR A 672 23.74 -42.71 0.48
CA THR A 672 23.20 -44.08 0.69
C THR A 672 21.81 -44.32 0.11
N GLY A 673 21.06 -43.30 -0.33
CA GLY A 673 19.66 -43.47 -0.77
C GLY A 673 18.69 -43.92 0.35
N SER A 674 19.12 -43.86 1.61
CA SER A 674 18.29 -44.19 2.77
C SER A 674 17.25 -43.10 3.04
N LEU A 675 16.11 -43.52 3.61
CA LEU A 675 14.98 -42.65 3.94
C LEU A 675 14.95 -42.32 5.44
N SER A 676 14.68 -41.06 5.75
CA SER A 676 14.74 -40.48 7.10
C SER A 676 13.68 -39.38 7.28
N ASP A 677 13.46 -38.90 8.51
CA ASP A 677 12.52 -37.83 8.87
C ASP A 677 11.14 -37.90 8.15
N THR A 678 10.50 -39.07 8.25
CA THR A 678 9.19 -39.34 7.65
C THR A 678 8.07 -38.64 8.42
N ARG A 679 7.35 -37.71 7.78
CA ARG A 679 6.22 -36.96 8.37
C ARG A 679 4.97 -37.05 7.50
N THR A 680 3.81 -37.24 8.13
CA THR A 680 2.49 -37.34 7.46
C THR A 680 1.53 -36.25 7.91
N ARG A 681 0.72 -35.73 6.98
CA ARG A 681 -0.32 -34.73 7.24
C ARG A 681 -1.59 -35.06 6.46
N VAL A 682 -2.73 -35.14 7.15
CA VAL A 682 -4.05 -35.28 6.51
C VAL A 682 -4.49 -33.90 5.99
N LEU A 683 -4.99 -33.84 4.75
CA LEU A 683 -5.39 -32.61 4.06
C LEU A 683 -6.89 -32.61 3.70
N SER A 684 -7.45 -33.74 3.28
CA SER A 684 -8.90 -33.88 2.99
C SER A 684 -9.32 -35.36 3.02
N GLY A 685 -10.53 -35.68 2.54
CA GLY A 685 -10.97 -37.05 2.25
C GLY A 685 -10.89 -37.45 0.77
N ALA A 686 -10.25 -36.63 -0.09
CA ALA A 686 -10.09 -36.86 -1.52
C ALA A 686 -8.60 -37.05 -1.89
N PRO A 687 -8.26 -37.71 -3.02
CA PRO A 687 -6.87 -37.94 -3.44
C PRO A 687 -6.01 -36.67 -3.45
N VAL A 688 -4.84 -36.72 -2.79
CA VAL A 688 -3.88 -35.59 -2.78
C VAL A 688 -3.13 -35.52 -4.11
N ARG A 689 -3.75 -34.88 -5.09
CA ARG A 689 -3.05 -34.37 -6.25
C ARG A 689 -2.27 -33.13 -5.84
N THR A 690 -0.95 -33.29 -5.71
CA THR A 690 0.01 -32.21 -5.45
C THR A 690 0.18 -31.32 -6.67
N CYS A 691 -0.85 -30.54 -7.00
CA CYS A 691 -0.79 -29.48 -8.00
C CYS A 691 0.16 -28.38 -7.51
N LYS A 692 1.38 -28.34 -8.06
CA LYS A 692 2.40 -27.33 -7.79
C LYS A 692 1.93 -25.95 -8.31
N TYR A 693 1.16 -25.22 -7.51
CA TYR A 693 1.10 -23.77 -7.64
C TYR A 693 2.39 -23.16 -7.11
N GLN A 694 2.77 -22.00 -7.65
CA GLN A 694 3.79 -21.15 -7.06
C GLN A 694 3.20 -19.81 -6.67
N VAL A 695 3.37 -19.48 -5.41
CA VAL A 695 3.07 -18.18 -4.82
C VAL A 695 4.26 -17.89 -3.89
N GLN A 696 5.10 -16.92 -4.28
CA GLN A 696 6.56 -16.83 -3.97
C GLN A 696 7.39 -18.11 -4.29
N GLY A 697 6.73 -19.23 -4.57
CA GLY A 697 7.28 -20.58 -4.73
C GLY A 697 6.34 -21.76 -4.34
N GLN A 698 5.18 -21.58 -3.63
CA GLN A 698 4.31 -22.64 -2.97
C GLN A 698 2.73 -22.49 -3.12
N PRO A 699 1.79 -23.35 -2.56
CA PRO A 699 0.32 -23.40 -2.93
C PRO A 699 -0.85 -23.64 -1.87
N ALA A 700 -2.11 -23.10 -2.04
CA ALA A 700 -3.38 -23.45 -1.27
C ALA A 700 -4.80 -23.00 -1.88
N LEU A 701 -5.98 -23.10 -1.15
CA LEU A 701 -7.41 -23.02 -1.69
C LEU A 701 -8.60 -22.75 -0.66
N LEU A 702 -9.84 -22.29 -1.05
CA LEU A 702 -11.00 -21.89 -0.12
C LEU A 702 -12.50 -21.84 -0.70
N ALA A 703 -13.62 -21.76 0.11
CA ALA A 703 -15.09 -21.61 -0.29
C ALA A 703 -16.16 -21.15 0.81
N LEU A 704 -17.46 -20.77 0.50
CA LEU A 704 -18.54 -20.16 1.41
C LEU A 704 -20.10 -20.35 1.08
N LYS A 705 -21.12 -19.94 1.94
CA LYS A 705 -22.64 -20.01 1.75
C LYS A 705 -23.59 -19.12 2.69
N LEU A 706 -24.95 -18.99 2.46
CA LEU A 706 -26.03 -18.18 3.18
C LEU A 706 -27.14 -18.99 3.97
N ILE A 707 -27.80 -18.39 5.01
CA ILE A 707 -28.91 -18.96 5.86
C ILE A 707 -30.18 -18.07 6.06
N HIS A 708 -30.21 -17.04 6.94
CA HIS A 708 -31.42 -16.25 7.29
C HIS A 708 -31.14 -14.77 7.64
N LYS A 709 -32.16 -13.89 7.69
CA LYS A 709 -32.08 -12.48 8.15
C LYS A 709 -32.67 -12.33 9.58
N THR A 710 -32.26 -11.30 10.32
CA THR A 710 -32.91 -10.88 11.58
C THR A 710 -32.84 -9.36 11.69
N GLU A 711 -33.88 -8.75 12.24
CA GLU A 711 -33.99 -7.28 12.38
C GLU A 711 -33.67 -6.86 13.81
N VAL A 712 -33.12 -5.65 13.94
CA VAL A 712 -32.59 -5.05 15.16
C VAL A 712 -32.92 -3.56 15.18
N ASP A 713 -33.00 -2.98 16.37
CA ASP A 713 -33.54 -1.63 16.61
C ASP A 713 -32.54 -0.50 16.29
N ASP A 714 -31.25 -0.82 16.17
CA ASP A 714 -30.15 0.10 15.88
C ASP A 714 -29.03 -0.64 15.13
N ILE A 715 -28.11 0.10 14.49
CA ILE A 715 -27.04 -0.41 13.64
C ILE A 715 -26.10 -1.33 14.45
N PRO A 716 -25.87 -2.58 13.99
CA PRO A 716 -24.89 -3.48 14.61
C PRO A 716 -23.46 -3.04 14.23
N GLY A 717 -22.86 -2.17 15.04
CA GLY A 717 -21.52 -1.64 14.82
C GLY A 717 -20.39 -2.64 15.04
N SER A 718 -20.63 -3.72 15.81
CA SER A 718 -19.67 -4.82 15.96
C SER A 718 -20.34 -6.17 16.24
N LEU A 719 -19.70 -7.25 15.79
CA LEU A 719 -20.14 -8.64 15.93
C LEU A 719 -18.93 -9.52 16.33
N HIS A 720 -19.09 -10.37 17.36
CA HIS A 720 -17.99 -11.25 17.82
C HIS A 720 -18.52 -12.60 18.31
N ALA A 721 -17.83 -13.70 17.97
CA ALA A 721 -18.19 -15.03 18.46
C ALA A 721 -17.66 -15.26 19.89
N HIS A 722 -18.52 -15.67 20.82
CA HIS A 722 -18.13 -15.96 22.21
C HIS A 722 -18.89 -17.17 22.74
N LYS A 723 -18.16 -18.16 23.29
CA LYS A 723 -18.71 -19.37 23.94
C LYS A 723 -19.85 -20.06 23.14
N GLY A 724 -19.64 -20.21 21.84
CA GLY A 724 -20.59 -20.86 20.90
C GLY A 724 -21.78 -20.00 20.48
N LYS A 725 -21.79 -18.70 20.82
CA LYS A 725 -22.87 -17.73 20.56
C LYS A 725 -22.32 -16.43 20.00
N LEU A 726 -23.20 -15.49 19.69
CA LEU A 726 -22.86 -14.21 19.07
C LEU A 726 -23.04 -13.06 20.07
N LEU A 727 -21.98 -12.28 20.31
CA LEU A 727 -22.08 -10.93 20.85
C LEU A 727 -22.31 -9.95 19.70
N ALA A 728 -23.20 -8.99 19.89
CA ALA A 728 -23.50 -7.94 18.94
C ALA A 728 -23.66 -6.59 19.66
N GLY A 729 -22.92 -5.57 19.22
CA GLY A 729 -23.09 -4.20 19.67
C GLY A 729 -24.05 -3.48 18.73
N CYS A 730 -25.30 -3.28 19.14
CA CYS A 730 -26.32 -2.57 18.37
C CYS A 730 -26.48 -1.18 18.98
N GLY A 731 -25.92 -0.15 18.35
CA GLY A 731 -25.83 1.18 18.97
C GLY A 731 -25.15 1.14 20.34
N THR A 732 -25.84 1.64 21.36
CA THR A 732 -25.42 1.62 22.78
C THR A 732 -25.80 0.33 23.54
N PHE A 733 -26.23 -0.72 22.85
CA PHE A 733 -26.65 -1.99 23.45
C PHE A 733 -25.69 -3.14 23.13
N LEU A 734 -24.98 -3.67 24.13
CA LEU A 734 -24.30 -4.96 24.01
C LEU A 734 -25.34 -6.08 24.18
N ARG A 735 -25.45 -6.98 23.19
CA ARG A 735 -26.45 -8.04 23.15
C ARG A 735 -25.82 -9.40 22.94
N TYR A 736 -26.31 -10.42 23.65
CA TYR A 736 -25.93 -11.81 23.45
C TYR A 736 -27.04 -12.55 22.70
N TYR A 737 -26.68 -13.18 21.58
CA TYR A 737 -27.58 -13.83 20.64
C TYR A 737 -27.25 -15.30 20.45
N ASP A 738 -28.29 -16.11 20.38
CA ASP A 738 -28.26 -17.55 20.08
C ASP A 738 -28.84 -17.81 18.68
N ILE A 739 -28.38 -18.84 17.98
CA ILE A 739 -28.89 -19.11 16.62
C ILE A 739 -30.24 -19.85 16.68
N GLY A 740 -31.26 -19.32 15.98
CA GLY A 740 -32.58 -19.93 15.88
C GLY A 740 -32.95 -20.23 14.43
N LYS A 741 -33.82 -21.22 14.20
CA LYS A 741 -34.18 -21.70 12.84
C LYS A 741 -34.80 -20.64 11.90
N LYS A 742 -35.25 -19.51 12.42
CA LYS A 742 -35.85 -18.39 11.65
C LYS A 742 -35.23 -17.01 11.92
N LYS A 743 -34.61 -16.83 13.09
CA LYS A 743 -33.99 -15.57 13.53
C LYS A 743 -33.02 -15.82 14.68
N LEU A 744 -32.11 -14.87 14.91
CA LEU A 744 -31.31 -14.83 16.13
C LEU A 744 -32.20 -14.57 17.36
N LEU A 745 -31.88 -15.22 18.48
CA LEU A 745 -32.61 -15.16 19.73
C LEU A 745 -31.80 -14.39 20.77
N LYS A 746 -32.22 -13.17 21.14
CA LYS A 746 -31.59 -12.38 22.21
C LYS A 746 -31.73 -13.15 23.54
N LYS A 747 -30.63 -13.27 24.29
CA LYS A 747 -30.54 -13.99 25.58
C LYS A 747 -30.28 -13.05 26.75
N SER A 748 -29.34 -12.12 26.57
CA SER A 748 -28.97 -11.09 27.55
C SER A 748 -28.61 -9.78 26.83
N GLU A 749 -28.66 -8.67 27.56
CA GLU A 749 -28.49 -7.32 27.04
C GLU A 749 -27.93 -6.39 28.14
N VAL A 750 -26.99 -5.52 27.78
CA VAL A 750 -26.56 -4.35 28.56
C VAL A 750 -27.21 -3.11 27.97
N LYS A 751 -27.57 -2.14 28.82
CA LYS A 751 -28.13 -0.84 28.47
C LYS A 751 -27.38 0.26 29.22
N GLY A 752 -27.45 1.49 28.72
CA GLY A 752 -26.92 2.66 29.41
C GLY A 752 -25.46 3.00 29.10
N LEU A 753 -24.85 2.37 28.09
CA LEU A 753 -23.54 2.76 27.58
C LEU A 753 -23.62 4.15 26.93
N GLN A 754 -22.61 4.99 27.16
CA GLN A 754 -22.67 6.42 26.79
C GLN A 754 -22.44 6.68 25.29
N SER A 755 -21.85 5.72 24.57
CA SER A 755 -21.43 5.88 23.18
C SER A 755 -21.69 4.60 22.37
N PRO A 756 -21.94 4.68 21.05
CA PRO A 756 -22.14 3.49 20.22
C PRO A 756 -20.93 2.54 20.23
N ILE A 757 -21.20 1.24 20.25
CA ILE A 757 -20.17 0.18 20.21
C ILE A 757 -19.64 0.05 18.78
N ASN A 758 -18.33 0.27 18.60
CA ASN A 758 -17.63 0.04 17.33
C ASN A 758 -16.77 -1.23 17.33
N GLY A 759 -16.52 -1.85 18.49
CA GLY A 759 -15.65 -3.02 18.59
C GLY A 759 -16.00 -3.97 19.72
N ILE A 760 -15.96 -5.26 19.46
CA ILE A 760 -16.06 -6.32 20.48
C ILE A 760 -14.96 -7.35 20.20
N GLN A 761 -14.18 -7.68 21.23
CA GLN A 761 -13.23 -8.79 21.24
C GLN A 761 -13.32 -9.54 22.57
N THR A 762 -12.98 -10.84 22.59
CA THR A 762 -13.03 -11.65 23.82
C THR A 762 -11.78 -12.49 24.01
N PHE A 763 -11.33 -12.63 25.27
CA PHE A 763 -10.19 -13.46 25.65
C PHE A 763 -10.58 -14.27 26.88
N GLY A 764 -10.64 -15.61 26.74
CA GLY A 764 -11.15 -16.49 27.80
C GLY A 764 -12.62 -16.18 28.15
N ASP A 765 -12.85 -15.62 29.34
CA ASP A 765 -14.18 -15.18 29.79
C ASP A 765 -14.41 -13.66 29.76
N ARG A 766 -13.35 -12.87 29.55
CA ARG A 766 -13.42 -11.40 29.40
C ARG A 766 -13.93 -10.99 28.04
N ILE A 767 -14.71 -9.90 28.05
CA ILE A 767 -15.31 -9.25 26.90
C ILE A 767 -14.85 -7.80 26.91
N PHE A 768 -14.10 -7.40 25.89
CA PHE A 768 -13.62 -6.04 25.69
C PHE A 768 -14.54 -5.36 24.67
N VAL A 769 -15.16 -4.25 25.09
CA VAL A 769 -16.17 -3.50 24.33
C VAL A 769 -15.61 -2.11 24.05
N SER A 770 -15.22 -1.86 22.81
CA SER A 770 -14.77 -0.55 22.34
C SER A 770 -15.96 0.31 21.91
N MET A 771 -15.93 1.59 22.28
CA MET A 771 -16.98 2.56 21.97
C MET A 771 -16.42 3.82 21.29
N VAL A 772 -17.23 4.45 20.44
CA VAL A 772 -16.79 5.49 19.49
C VAL A 772 -16.21 6.76 20.15
N GLY A 773 -16.58 7.06 21.39
CA GLY A 773 -16.07 8.21 22.17
C GLY A 773 -15.76 7.90 23.63
N ASP A 774 -15.84 6.63 24.04
CA ASP A 774 -15.77 6.19 25.44
C ASP A 774 -14.84 4.97 25.58
N ALA A 775 -13.68 5.04 24.92
CA ALA A 775 -12.55 4.10 25.05
C ALA A 775 -12.94 2.60 24.96
N VAL A 776 -12.50 1.77 25.92
CA VAL A 776 -12.77 0.33 25.98
C VAL A 776 -13.19 -0.07 27.40
N HIS A 777 -14.36 -0.69 27.50
CA HIS A 777 -14.91 -1.22 28.75
C HIS A 777 -14.76 -2.74 28.78
N ILE A 778 -14.34 -3.29 29.92
CA ILE A 778 -14.05 -4.71 30.11
C ILE A 778 -15.11 -5.33 31.02
N MET A 779 -15.78 -6.36 30.50
CA MET A 779 -16.92 -7.03 31.13
C MET A 779 -16.70 -8.55 31.23
N LYS A 780 -17.44 -9.20 32.13
CA LYS A 780 -17.60 -10.67 32.19
C LYS A 780 -19.08 -11.02 32.11
N HIS A 781 -19.43 -12.12 31.43
CA HIS A 781 -20.82 -12.60 31.31
C HIS A 781 -21.04 -13.90 32.11
N LYS A 782 -21.88 -13.85 33.15
CA LYS A 782 -22.22 -15.02 33.97
C LYS A 782 -23.35 -15.82 33.35
N GLN A 783 -23.00 -16.96 32.75
CA GLN A 783 -23.97 -17.80 32.02
C GLN A 783 -25.09 -18.41 32.89
N LYS A 784 -24.91 -18.56 34.22
CA LYS A 784 -25.99 -19.01 35.12
C LYS A 784 -27.06 -17.93 35.33
N GLU A 785 -26.64 -16.67 35.40
CA GLU A 785 -27.49 -15.51 35.73
C GLU A 785 -27.98 -14.77 34.45
N GLN A 786 -27.38 -15.04 33.29
CA GLN A 786 -27.58 -14.31 32.01
C GLN A 786 -27.33 -12.80 32.14
N THR A 787 -26.44 -12.42 33.06
CA THR A 787 -26.05 -11.04 33.36
C THR A 787 -24.62 -10.76 32.93
N PHE A 788 -24.37 -9.50 32.58
CA PHE A 788 -23.03 -8.95 32.42
C PHE A 788 -22.63 -8.20 33.69
N TYR A 789 -21.35 -8.25 34.03
CA TYR A 789 -20.74 -7.43 35.07
C TYR A 789 -19.59 -6.67 34.45
N GLU A 790 -19.54 -5.40 34.77
CA GLU A 790 -18.44 -4.53 34.39
C GLU A 790 -17.30 -4.67 35.40
N VAL A 791 -16.08 -4.78 34.90
CA VAL A 791 -14.87 -4.98 35.70
C VAL A 791 -14.05 -3.71 35.71
N CYS A 792 -13.76 -3.17 34.53
CA CYS A 792 -12.80 -2.09 34.39
C CYS A 792 -13.07 -1.29 33.10
N ASP A 793 -12.86 0.01 33.16
CA ASP A 793 -12.97 0.96 32.04
C ASP A 793 -11.76 1.93 32.02
N ASP A 794 -11.66 2.81 31.03
CA ASP A 794 -10.54 3.76 30.95
C ASP A 794 -10.71 4.93 31.94
N VAL A 795 -9.61 5.64 32.21
CA VAL A 795 -9.60 6.93 32.92
C VAL A 795 -10.05 8.06 31.99
N LEU A 796 -9.78 7.94 30.67
CA LEU A 796 -10.01 8.98 29.68
C LEU A 796 -11.05 8.55 28.63
N PRO A 797 -12.01 9.42 28.26
CA PRO A 797 -12.87 9.19 27.09
C PRO A 797 -12.02 9.32 25.82
N ARG A 798 -11.94 8.23 25.03
CA ARG A 798 -11.13 8.17 23.81
C ARG A 798 -11.99 7.93 22.57
N TRP A 799 -11.65 8.64 21.50
CA TRP A 799 -12.39 8.63 20.24
C TRP A 799 -11.97 7.46 19.34
N MET A 800 -12.29 6.24 19.75
CA MET A 800 -11.76 5.02 19.17
C MET A 800 -11.99 4.91 17.66
N SER A 801 -10.92 4.59 16.94
CA SER A 801 -10.94 4.19 15.52
C SER A 801 -10.63 2.69 15.37
N ALA A 802 -9.72 2.15 16.19
CA ALA A 802 -9.31 0.75 16.16
C ALA A 802 -8.90 0.25 17.55
N PHE A 803 -9.01 -1.06 17.80
CA PHE A 803 -8.48 -1.69 19.02
C PHE A 803 -8.18 -3.17 18.76
N GLN A 804 -7.29 -3.75 19.57
CA GLN A 804 -6.97 -5.18 19.55
C GLN A 804 -6.58 -5.65 20.95
N VAL A 805 -7.12 -6.79 21.39
CA VAL A 805 -6.73 -7.45 22.63
C VAL A 805 -5.41 -8.20 22.42
N LEU A 806 -4.45 -8.00 23.31
CA LEU A 806 -3.08 -8.53 23.17
C LEU A 806 -2.87 -9.79 24.03
N ASP A 807 -3.37 -9.73 25.26
CA ASP A 807 -3.40 -10.79 26.27
C ASP A 807 -4.69 -10.65 27.13
N TYR A 808 -4.86 -11.51 28.14
CA TYR A 808 -6.05 -11.52 28.99
C TYR A 808 -6.30 -10.23 29.79
N SER A 809 -5.29 -9.38 29.99
CA SER A 809 -5.37 -8.16 30.81
C SER A 809 -4.92 -6.89 30.09
N THR A 810 -4.58 -6.96 28.78
CA THR A 810 -3.95 -5.85 28.04
C THR A 810 -4.52 -5.71 26.63
N TYR A 811 -4.82 -4.48 26.23
CA TYR A 811 -5.26 -4.14 24.87
C TYR A 811 -4.49 -2.93 24.31
N ILE A 812 -4.34 -2.90 22.99
CA ILE A 812 -3.89 -1.72 22.24
C ILE A 812 -5.11 -1.01 21.66
N GLY A 813 -5.08 0.32 21.68
CA GLY A 813 -6.10 1.19 21.12
C GLY A 813 -5.49 2.23 20.19
N GLY A 814 -6.31 2.68 19.24
CA GLY A 814 -6.03 3.77 18.32
C GLY A 814 -7.24 4.68 18.24
N ASP A 815 -7.00 5.99 18.15
CA ASP A 815 -8.05 7.00 18.09
C ASP A 815 -8.06 7.83 16.80
N LYS A 816 -9.17 8.54 16.58
CA LYS A 816 -9.36 9.49 15.47
C LYS A 816 -8.43 10.71 15.53
N PHE A 817 -7.64 10.85 16.60
CA PHE A 817 -6.61 11.87 16.77
C PHE A 817 -5.20 11.27 16.61
N GLU A 818 -5.10 10.12 15.94
CA GLU A 818 -3.85 9.53 15.43
C GLU A 818 -2.88 9.05 16.52
N ASN A 819 -3.39 8.88 17.75
CA ASN A 819 -2.66 8.29 18.84
C ASN A 819 -2.79 6.77 18.82
N MET A 820 -1.68 6.10 19.15
CA MET A 820 -1.67 4.73 19.65
C MET A 820 -1.44 4.76 21.17
N PHE A 821 -2.17 3.91 21.89
CA PHE A 821 -1.96 3.70 23.32
C PHE A 821 -2.13 2.22 23.69
N VAL A 822 -1.49 1.79 24.76
CA VAL A 822 -1.69 0.45 25.34
C VAL A 822 -2.15 0.61 26.78
N CYS A 823 -3.27 -0.03 27.13
CA CYS A 823 -3.86 -0.01 28.47
C CYS A 823 -3.91 -1.42 29.05
N ARG A 824 -3.69 -1.53 30.37
CA ARG A 824 -3.67 -2.77 31.14
C ARG A 824 -4.63 -2.69 32.33
N ILE A 825 -5.31 -3.78 32.62
CA ILE A 825 -6.17 -3.93 33.80
C ILE A 825 -5.27 -4.11 35.05
N PRO A 826 -5.54 -3.42 36.17
CA PRO A 826 -4.82 -3.62 37.43
C PRO A 826 -4.94 -5.05 37.95
N GLN A 827 -3.88 -5.58 38.61
CA GLN A 827 -3.86 -6.97 39.08
C GLN A 827 -4.89 -7.24 40.19
N ASN A 828 -5.05 -6.30 41.12
CA ASN A 828 -6.01 -6.40 42.23
C ASN A 828 -7.49 -6.42 41.78
N ALA A 829 -7.78 -6.01 40.54
CA ALA A 829 -9.13 -6.09 39.96
C ALA A 829 -9.58 -7.55 39.69
N GLU A 830 -8.67 -8.52 39.76
CA GLU A 830 -8.98 -9.95 39.72
C GLU A 830 -9.10 -10.53 41.14
N GLU A 831 -8.10 -10.29 41.98
CA GLU A 831 -7.98 -10.83 43.34
C GLU A 831 -9.21 -10.50 44.21
N GLU A 832 -9.62 -9.22 44.27
CA GLU A 832 -10.76 -8.80 45.09
C GLU A 832 -12.13 -9.34 44.59
N MET A 833 -12.23 -9.79 43.33
CA MET A 833 -13.47 -10.37 42.79
C MET A 833 -13.69 -11.80 43.26
N ASP A 834 -12.64 -12.62 43.26
CA ASP A 834 -12.70 -14.04 43.60
C ASP A 834 -12.52 -14.28 45.11
N GLU A 835 -11.74 -13.46 45.82
CA GLU A 835 -11.56 -13.56 47.28
C GLU A 835 -12.73 -12.95 48.09
N ASN A 836 -13.30 -11.82 47.65
CA ASN A 836 -14.38 -11.15 48.38
C ASN A 836 -15.50 -10.60 47.47
N PRO A 837 -16.39 -11.48 46.97
CA PRO A 837 -17.49 -11.10 46.08
C PRO A 837 -18.46 -10.05 46.64
N MET A 838 -18.57 -9.92 47.98
CA MET A 838 -19.44 -8.92 48.62
C MET A 838 -18.82 -7.51 48.57
N SER A 839 -17.52 -7.39 48.85
CA SER A 839 -16.81 -6.11 48.69
C SER A 839 -16.72 -5.68 47.22
N TYR A 840 -16.51 -6.63 46.30
CA TYR A 840 -16.60 -6.35 44.86
C TYR A 840 -17.99 -5.82 44.48
N LYS A 841 -19.07 -6.49 44.91
CA LYS A 841 -20.45 -6.07 44.60
C LYS A 841 -20.76 -4.66 45.14
N LEU A 842 -20.28 -4.33 46.33
CA LEU A 842 -20.46 -2.98 46.90
C LEU A 842 -19.76 -1.89 46.07
N ARG A 843 -18.53 -2.14 45.60
CA ARG A 843 -17.85 -1.20 44.67
C ARG A 843 -18.52 -1.13 43.30
N TRP A 844 -19.12 -2.22 42.83
CA TRP A 844 -19.90 -2.23 41.59
C TRP A 844 -21.22 -1.45 41.72
N GLU A 845 -21.83 -1.44 42.89
CA GLU A 845 -23.02 -0.63 43.18
C GLU A 845 -22.70 0.85 43.46
N SER A 846 -21.48 1.18 43.91
CA SER A 846 -21.03 2.59 44.06
C SER A 846 -20.43 3.18 42.79
N GLY A 847 -19.83 2.34 41.93
CA GLY A 847 -18.94 2.75 40.85
C GLY A 847 -17.65 3.40 41.34
N TYR A 848 -16.81 3.84 40.39
CA TYR A 848 -15.67 4.73 40.65
C TYR A 848 -15.50 5.71 39.47
N LEU A 849 -15.31 7.00 39.79
CA LEU A 849 -15.27 8.11 38.80
C LEU A 849 -16.46 8.08 37.80
N ASN A 850 -17.67 7.82 38.29
CA ASN A 850 -18.91 7.65 37.51
C ASN A 850 -18.88 6.52 36.46
N GLY A 851 -17.95 5.56 36.58
CA GLY A 851 -17.83 4.38 35.74
C GLY A 851 -17.52 3.11 36.54
N ALA A 852 -16.77 2.18 35.94
CA ALA A 852 -16.50 0.86 36.51
C ALA A 852 -15.68 0.90 37.83
N PRO A 853 -15.66 -0.19 38.62
CA PRO A 853 -14.97 -0.22 39.93
C PRO A 853 -13.45 -0.02 39.89
N TYR A 854 -12.80 -0.36 38.76
CA TYR A 854 -11.37 -0.25 38.55
C TYR A 854 -11.10 0.50 37.24
N LYS A 855 -10.00 1.24 37.17
CA LYS A 855 -9.58 1.95 35.93
C LYS A 855 -8.34 1.30 35.30
N THR A 856 -8.27 1.27 33.97
CA THR A 856 -7.10 0.71 33.26
C THR A 856 -5.89 1.62 33.38
N GLU A 857 -4.73 1.06 33.69
CA GLU A 857 -3.45 1.76 33.64
C GLU A 857 -2.95 1.87 32.21
N GLN A 858 -2.74 3.10 31.73
CA GLN A 858 -2.09 3.32 30.44
C GLN A 858 -0.58 3.07 30.54
N ILE A 859 -0.09 2.02 29.89
CA ILE A 859 1.33 1.61 29.91
C ILE A 859 2.14 2.16 28.73
N CYS A 860 1.53 2.41 27.57
CA CYS A 860 2.20 3.04 26.41
C CYS A 860 1.38 4.20 25.80
N GLN A 861 2.07 5.16 25.18
CA GLN A 861 1.52 6.30 24.42
C GLN A 861 2.47 6.67 23.29
N PHE A 862 1.95 6.86 22.07
CA PHE A 862 2.72 7.30 20.90
C PHE A 862 1.81 7.93 19.84
N TYR A 863 2.16 9.10 19.31
CA TYR A 863 1.45 9.72 18.18
C TYR A 863 2.03 9.24 16.84
N VAL A 864 1.18 8.57 16.04
CA VAL A 864 1.58 7.97 14.75
C VAL A 864 1.71 9.01 13.65
N GLY A 865 0.89 10.08 13.72
CA GLY A 865 0.76 11.09 12.65
C GLY A 865 -0.23 10.71 11.55
N GLU A 866 -0.99 9.62 11.75
CA GLU A 866 -2.00 9.09 10.85
C GLU A 866 -3.08 8.33 11.65
N VAL A 867 -4.36 8.40 11.27
CA VAL A 867 -5.42 7.64 11.97
C VAL A 867 -5.22 6.14 11.73
N VAL A 868 -4.95 5.38 12.80
CA VAL A 868 -4.91 3.92 12.76
C VAL A 868 -6.33 3.37 12.64
N THR A 869 -6.58 2.55 11.62
CA THR A 869 -7.91 2.03 11.29
C THR A 869 -8.09 0.55 11.64
N THR A 870 -6.99 -0.18 11.85
CA THR A 870 -7.00 -1.60 12.20
C THR A 870 -5.69 -2.00 12.87
N PHE A 871 -5.75 -2.98 13.78
CA PHE A 871 -4.62 -3.63 14.44
C PHE A 871 -4.76 -5.15 14.32
N GLN A 872 -3.64 -5.85 14.22
CA GLN A 872 -3.59 -7.30 14.38
C GLN A 872 -2.27 -7.73 15.03
N LYS A 873 -2.37 -8.58 16.06
CA LYS A 873 -1.20 -9.30 16.57
C LYS A 873 -0.89 -10.49 15.65
N ALA A 874 0.32 -10.54 15.09
CA ALA A 874 0.78 -11.59 14.19
C ALA A 874 2.32 -11.62 14.10
N CYS A 875 2.90 -12.76 13.75
CA CYS A 875 4.26 -12.84 13.23
C CYS A 875 4.22 -12.66 11.70
N LEU A 876 5.13 -11.88 11.11
CA LEU A 876 5.30 -11.84 9.64
C LEU A 876 6.29 -12.91 9.15
N VAL A 877 7.26 -13.29 9.99
CA VAL A 877 8.16 -14.44 9.79
C VAL A 877 7.63 -15.65 10.55
N SER A 878 7.71 -16.85 9.96
CA SER A 878 7.26 -18.10 10.59
C SER A 878 8.02 -18.50 11.87
N THR A 879 9.21 -17.94 12.08
CA THR A 879 10.02 -18.03 13.31
C THR A 879 10.22 -16.68 14.01
N GLY A 880 9.50 -15.64 13.59
CA GLY A 880 9.58 -14.30 14.16
C GLY A 880 8.73 -14.13 15.43
N ASN A 881 8.99 -13.07 16.18
CA ASN A 881 8.23 -12.74 17.38
C ASN A 881 6.84 -12.16 17.01
N GLU A 882 5.87 -12.28 17.92
CA GLU A 882 4.56 -11.64 17.75
C GLU A 882 4.74 -10.12 17.69
N CYS A 883 4.41 -9.53 16.53
CA CYS A 883 4.37 -8.09 16.32
C CYS A 883 2.92 -7.60 16.34
N ILE A 884 2.72 -6.33 16.66
CA ILE A 884 1.40 -5.68 16.53
C ILE A 884 1.40 -4.89 15.22
N ILE A 885 0.90 -5.50 14.16
CA ILE A 885 0.77 -4.89 12.83
C ILE A 885 -0.42 -3.94 12.84
N TYR A 886 -0.29 -2.77 12.21
CA TYR A 886 -1.35 -1.78 12.10
C TYR A 886 -1.48 -1.21 10.69
N GLY A 887 -2.69 -0.79 10.32
CA GLY A 887 -3.00 -0.11 9.06
C GLY A 887 -3.58 1.28 9.30
N THR A 888 -3.32 2.22 8.39
CA THR A 888 -3.76 3.62 8.56
C THR A 888 -4.72 4.10 7.47
N SER A 889 -5.44 5.17 7.79
CA SER A 889 -6.30 5.91 6.86
C SER A 889 -5.53 6.50 5.67
N MET A 890 -4.23 6.79 5.80
CA MET A 890 -3.37 7.30 4.72
C MET A 890 -2.71 6.19 3.88
N GLY A 891 -3.02 4.93 4.18
CA GLY A 891 -2.55 3.78 3.41
C GLY A 891 -1.16 3.26 3.82
N SER A 892 -0.71 3.55 5.04
CA SER A 892 0.51 3.00 5.62
C SER A 892 0.24 1.67 6.31
N ILE A 893 1.29 0.86 6.42
CA ILE A 893 1.31 -0.35 7.25
C ILE A 893 2.56 -0.28 8.12
N GLY A 894 2.38 -0.39 9.43
CA GLY A 894 3.49 -0.40 10.38
C GLY A 894 3.40 -1.58 11.35
N ALA A 895 4.44 -1.72 12.16
CA ALA A 895 4.52 -2.68 13.25
C ALA A 895 4.91 -1.97 14.55
N PHE A 896 4.37 -2.43 15.67
CA PHE A 896 4.96 -2.23 16.98
C PHE A 896 5.54 -3.56 17.46
N TYR A 897 6.86 -3.59 17.65
CA TYR A 897 7.62 -4.75 18.08
C TYR A 897 7.89 -4.71 19.59
N PRO A 898 7.51 -5.73 20.37
CA PRO A 898 7.83 -5.78 21.80
C PRO A 898 9.29 -6.18 22.03
N PHE A 899 10.04 -5.32 22.73
CA PHE A 899 11.42 -5.60 23.11
C PHE A 899 11.53 -6.82 24.04
N GLN A 900 12.58 -7.62 23.82
CA GLN A 900 12.81 -8.89 24.53
C GLN A 900 13.87 -8.75 25.65
N THR A 901 14.89 -7.91 25.44
CA THR A 901 15.97 -7.66 26.42
C THR A 901 15.96 -6.20 26.87
N LYS A 902 16.49 -5.92 28.07
CA LYS A 902 16.71 -4.54 28.52
C LYS A 902 17.84 -3.86 27.72
N GLU A 903 18.85 -4.62 27.30
CA GLU A 903 19.98 -4.14 26.52
C GLU A 903 19.58 -3.56 25.17
N ASP A 904 18.67 -4.23 24.43
CA ASP A 904 18.13 -3.68 23.18
C ASP A 904 17.33 -2.39 23.46
N ILE A 905 16.52 -2.33 24.55
CA ILE A 905 15.79 -1.11 24.93
C ILE A 905 16.75 0.05 25.22
N ASP A 906 17.72 -0.17 26.11
CA ASP A 906 18.68 0.85 26.53
C ASP A 906 19.48 1.36 25.31
N PHE A 907 19.92 0.46 24.43
CA PHE A 907 20.62 0.82 23.18
C PHE A 907 19.76 1.72 22.28
N PHE A 908 18.52 1.32 21.98
CA PHE A 908 17.66 2.08 21.07
C PHE A 908 17.17 3.41 21.67
N VAL A 909 17.01 3.51 23.01
CA VAL A 909 16.72 4.80 23.67
C VAL A 909 17.88 5.79 23.47
N HIS A 910 19.13 5.34 23.65
CA HIS A 910 20.28 6.22 23.42
C HIS A 910 20.40 6.61 21.95
N LEU A 911 20.28 5.66 21.00
CA LEU A 911 20.30 5.95 19.56
C LEU A 911 19.26 7.01 19.17
N GLU A 912 18.02 6.85 19.64
CA GLU A 912 16.94 7.81 19.40
C GLU A 912 17.25 9.19 20.02
N MET A 913 17.84 9.24 21.22
CA MET A 913 18.24 10.49 21.89
C MET A 913 19.32 11.25 21.11
N TYR A 914 20.37 10.58 20.63
CA TYR A 914 21.43 11.24 19.84
C TYR A 914 20.91 11.70 18.47
N LEU A 915 20.12 10.88 17.78
CA LEU A 915 19.53 11.25 16.48
C LEU A 915 18.58 12.45 16.56
N ARG A 916 17.81 12.60 17.66
CA ARG A 916 16.96 13.79 17.91
C ARG A 916 17.74 15.10 17.95
N ILE A 917 19.00 15.07 18.39
CA ILE A 917 19.89 16.25 18.45
C ILE A 917 20.48 16.50 17.06
N ASP A 918 21.01 15.46 16.42
CA ASP A 918 21.93 15.58 15.30
C ASP A 918 21.26 15.44 13.91
N VAL A 919 19.98 15.03 13.87
CA VAL A 919 19.14 14.83 12.68
C VAL A 919 17.80 15.56 12.86
N LEU A 920 17.85 16.91 12.81
CA LEU A 920 16.68 17.77 13.07
C LEU A 920 15.59 17.65 11.97
N PRO A 921 14.32 17.31 12.31
CA PRO A 921 13.25 17.02 11.35
C PRO A 921 13.09 18.03 10.20
N LEU A 922 12.87 17.53 8.98
CA LEU A 922 12.93 18.32 7.76
C LEU A 922 11.91 19.47 7.73
N ALA A 923 10.69 19.27 8.23
CA ALA A 923 9.64 20.31 8.27
C ALA A 923 9.78 21.29 9.44
N GLY A 924 10.95 21.34 10.09
CA GLY A 924 11.27 22.25 11.19
C GLY A 924 10.57 21.93 12.50
N ARG A 925 9.98 20.74 12.62
CA ARG A 925 9.31 20.26 13.82
C ARG A 925 10.34 19.76 14.85
N ASP A 926 9.94 19.73 16.12
CA ASP A 926 10.65 18.97 17.16
C ASP A 926 10.05 17.55 17.24
N HIS A 927 10.92 16.52 17.24
CA HIS A 927 10.52 15.11 17.16
C HIS A 927 9.73 14.63 18.37
N VAL A 928 10.18 14.96 19.59
CA VAL A 928 9.54 14.54 20.83
C VAL A 928 8.16 15.20 20.93
N MET A 929 8.09 16.50 20.64
CA MET A 929 6.84 17.27 20.60
C MET A 929 5.93 16.91 19.41
N PHE A 930 6.41 16.12 18.43
CA PHE A 930 5.58 15.51 17.39
C PHE A 930 5.00 14.20 17.89
N ARG A 931 5.84 13.26 18.34
CA ARG A 931 5.39 11.98 18.90
C ARG A 931 4.57 12.12 20.21
N ALA A 932 4.62 13.29 20.86
CA ALA A 932 3.81 13.67 22.02
C ALA A 932 2.62 14.63 21.71
N PHE A 933 2.10 14.66 20.48
CA PHE A 933 1.14 15.70 20.01
C PHE A 933 -0.06 15.94 20.95
N TYR A 934 -0.71 14.88 21.43
CA TYR A 934 -1.86 14.95 22.34
C TYR A 934 -1.56 14.50 23.78
N GLY A 935 -0.48 13.76 23.99
CA GLY A 935 -0.05 13.28 25.31
C GLY A 935 1.40 12.77 25.26
N PRO A 936 2.15 12.83 26.38
CA PRO A 936 3.58 12.48 26.41
C PRO A 936 3.87 11.06 25.92
N VAL A 937 4.92 10.89 25.11
CA VAL A 937 5.41 9.56 24.70
C VAL A 937 5.73 8.73 25.94
N LYS A 938 5.27 7.48 25.97
CA LYS A 938 5.52 6.54 27.07
C LYS A 938 5.84 5.17 26.51
N SER A 939 7.03 4.66 26.81
CA SER A 939 7.45 3.27 26.50
C SER A 939 7.34 2.86 25.03
N VAL A 940 7.52 3.81 24.10
CA VAL A 940 7.64 3.57 22.66
C VAL A 940 8.84 4.33 22.11
N ILE A 941 9.67 3.67 21.32
CA ILE A 941 10.83 4.23 20.60
C ILE A 941 10.47 4.36 19.12
N ASP A 942 10.81 5.48 18.48
CA ASP A 942 10.61 5.70 17.05
C ASP A 942 11.73 5.06 16.20
N GLY A 943 11.44 3.90 15.62
CA GLY A 943 12.33 3.21 14.70
C GLY A 943 12.48 3.89 13.34
N ASP A 944 11.47 4.64 12.88
CA ASP A 944 11.55 5.41 11.64
C ASP A 944 12.57 6.55 11.74
N LEU A 945 12.78 7.09 12.96
CA LEU A 945 13.93 7.96 13.27
C LEU A 945 15.22 7.16 13.35
N CYS A 946 15.24 6.01 14.03
CA CYS A 946 16.44 5.19 14.20
C CYS A 946 17.06 4.77 12.86
N GLU A 947 16.25 4.41 11.85
CA GLU A 947 16.73 4.07 10.51
C GLU A 947 17.35 5.26 9.76
N GLN A 948 17.15 6.51 10.19
CA GLN A 948 17.85 7.66 9.60
C GLN A 948 19.37 7.63 9.87
N PHE A 949 19.85 6.83 10.85
CA PHE A 949 21.27 6.54 11.01
C PHE A 949 21.90 5.96 9.72
N MET A 950 21.16 5.15 8.95
CA MET A 950 21.63 4.62 7.67
C MET A 950 21.78 5.69 6.57
N ARG A 951 21.08 6.82 6.69
CA ARG A 951 20.99 7.88 5.66
C ARG A 951 21.98 9.02 5.87
N ILE A 952 22.39 9.28 7.10
CA ILE A 952 23.39 10.32 7.42
C ILE A 952 24.79 9.96 6.90
N GLY A 953 25.58 10.97 6.55
CA GLY A 953 26.94 10.78 6.05
C GLY A 953 27.87 10.11 7.06
N GLN A 954 28.79 9.27 6.57
CA GLN A 954 29.70 8.43 7.37
C GLN A 954 30.45 9.17 8.49
N GLY A 955 30.79 10.45 8.30
CA GLY A 955 31.41 11.27 9.34
C GLY A 955 30.51 11.48 10.58
N LYS A 956 29.21 11.73 10.37
CA LYS A 956 28.22 11.80 11.46
C LYS A 956 27.97 10.42 12.07
N GLN A 957 27.82 9.37 11.24
CA GLN A 957 27.68 7.99 11.74
C GLN A 957 28.80 7.61 12.69
N LYS A 958 30.04 7.99 12.36
CA LYS A 958 31.21 7.74 13.20
C LYS A 958 31.11 8.46 14.56
N VAL A 959 30.85 9.77 14.57
CA VAL A 959 30.73 10.54 15.82
C VAL A 959 29.62 9.99 16.72
N LEU A 960 28.43 9.75 16.16
CA LEU A 960 27.28 9.23 16.91
C LEU A 960 27.52 7.81 17.44
N ALA A 961 28.24 6.96 16.70
CA ALA A 961 28.61 5.64 17.19
C ALA A 961 29.69 5.72 18.30
N GLU A 962 30.68 6.60 18.16
CA GLU A 962 31.71 6.84 19.19
C GLU A 962 31.09 7.38 20.50
N GLU A 963 30.07 8.26 20.42
CA GLU A 963 29.29 8.71 21.59
C GLU A 963 28.48 7.58 22.25
N MET A 964 28.13 6.52 21.51
CA MET A 964 27.47 5.31 22.02
C MET A 964 28.46 4.20 22.45
N GLU A 965 29.77 4.46 22.44
CA GLU A 965 30.84 3.46 22.64
C GLU A 965 30.77 2.28 21.64
N ARG A 966 30.38 2.53 20.38
CA ARG A 966 30.21 1.54 19.32
C ARG A 966 30.87 1.98 18.01
N THR A 967 30.92 1.06 17.05
CA THR A 967 31.24 1.33 15.65
C THR A 967 29.97 1.50 14.82
N PRO A 968 30.00 2.25 13.70
CA PRO A 968 28.84 2.36 12.81
C PRO A 968 28.33 1.01 12.29
N ALA A 969 29.23 0.03 12.10
CA ALA A 969 28.87 -1.31 11.65
C ALA A 969 28.03 -2.09 12.69
N GLU A 970 28.30 -1.89 13.99
CA GLU A 970 27.49 -2.48 15.06
C GLU A 970 26.12 -1.83 15.17
N VAL A 971 26.02 -0.52 14.95
CA VAL A 971 24.74 0.21 14.92
C VAL A 971 23.89 -0.22 13.72
N HIS A 972 24.48 -0.31 12.52
CA HIS A 972 23.80 -0.87 11.34
C HIS A 972 23.34 -2.31 11.59
N LYS A 973 24.23 -3.18 12.11
CA LYS A 973 23.86 -4.56 12.47
C LYS A 973 22.71 -4.62 13.48
N LYS A 974 22.66 -3.74 14.47
CA LYS A 974 21.55 -3.68 15.45
C LYS A 974 20.22 -3.24 14.82
N LEU A 975 20.25 -2.32 13.86
CA LEU A 975 19.08 -1.91 13.08
C LEU A 975 18.59 -3.07 12.20
N ASP A 976 19.50 -3.75 11.48
CA ASP A 976 19.16 -4.93 10.68
C ASP A 976 18.64 -6.09 11.56
N GLU A 977 19.23 -6.30 12.74
CA GLU A 977 18.75 -7.29 13.73
C GLU A 977 17.31 -7.04 14.16
N ILE A 978 16.89 -5.79 14.43
CA ILE A 978 15.50 -5.51 14.82
C ILE A 978 14.55 -5.55 13.63
N ARG A 979 15.01 -5.14 12.44
CA ARG A 979 14.23 -5.26 11.20
C ARG A 979 13.95 -6.72 10.83
N ASN A 980 14.95 -7.59 10.92
CA ASN A 980 14.83 -9.04 10.66
C ASN A 980 14.10 -9.82 11.78
N LYS A 981 13.87 -9.20 12.95
CA LYS A 981 12.97 -9.73 13.98
C LYS A 981 11.49 -9.38 13.70
N ILE A 982 11.22 -8.50 12.72
CA ILE A 982 9.89 -7.98 12.35
C ILE A 982 9.45 -8.47 10.95
N LEU A 983 10.34 -8.47 9.96
CA LEU A 983 10.08 -8.72 8.53
C LEU A 983 10.63 -10.05 8.02
#